data_AF-A0A1S9TK74-F1
#
_entry.id   AF-A0A1S9TK74-F1
#
_cell.length_a   1.000
_cell.length_b   1.000
_cell.length_c   1.000
_cell.angle_alpha   90.00
_cell.angle_beta   90.00
_cell.angle_gamma   90.00
#
_symmetry.space_group_name_H-M   'P 1'
#
loop_
_entity.id
_entity.type
_entity.pdbx_description
1 polymer ?
#
loop_
_entity_poly.entity_id
_entity_poly.type
_entity_poly.pdbx_seq_one_letter_code
_entity_poly.pdbx_strand_id
1 'polypeptide(L)'
;MSLIEQVRQICNRLAEHGWRDLFLQHGLDIAADDLKTELLKELPNINRQIKGFEDFAKEGKRGIEPGQPARSLFYHALASPNVIVGANNLELTTFPTLAEIETVENYVYGINPPSISELYSRISDNSDNLELGIVVFAYEYRPAPDTVHRKHADMCFSRSGIARVGTMQPFYDPQQRGFLPITEEDSDFTFRVLPARYSAYLSVKRMGNENEFGPLRFRNENAVFPFEDVEKNKSDKERTFWVPLHKLFSGSECLCHDNGEPIDIQLSLKAHHVNEKAKRIYQTLSKLPNDIGKSYLKDNLDKPPFSFQDGIAEFSDDRSVGSNILVPIPHSRLVEEAQYDDGKPLTLNVPKSNTQDVENGIYINTFSSSLLIHMKKNDDIFGRPAPEYVYVRHRLGKNPNLNDEKDMMSIIKKGGYDAVLYKDYTGDGWIEAKGAELIDPKSGKPLAHYAAYSMITAPDFFLNSDQRELMNWYDQQSERLRELTWEVPPFTLSDNRIAVNLELKSDNNTNSAIFNENDDTMTAIISLPYQKAPELTKLDVPLGSRHSYLPDAASGIFAPGWDVSFDRTKSGKQFLAAYGLGSPFPEDSKLCAALSTFWPAVAPDAARTFESTEIEPWWPTVSPLTDEEVGIKGNIPWDGVKGPQIKEDNVVEYPAMEYVDYVQNALDNKFSLSLTGRTDLQEYKERLLSMAFVYYTLGGNKTDWSVLSFQKISSPIDNEELKIAYREAENSLPVDNEELKTAYRKAENSLLDSVYRFEMFRKGNKQTSEDYKKVSVEMKEPTIMFVGITDVTIVPKKKNKANILLKKMNDEPDGNWEYRNVEL
;
A
#
# COMPACT_ATOMS: atom_id res chain seq x y z
N MET A 1 37.05 -9.73 7.44
CA MET A 1 37.04 -9.00 8.73
C MET A 1 35.97 -9.66 9.58
N SER A 2 36.22 -9.97 10.85
CA SER A 2 35.18 -10.57 11.71
C SER A 2 34.03 -9.59 11.92
N LEU A 3 32.84 -10.10 12.26
CA LEU A 3 31.66 -9.26 12.51
C LEU A 3 31.91 -8.24 13.64
N ILE A 4 32.57 -8.66 14.73
CA ILE A 4 32.85 -7.75 15.85
C ILE A 4 33.74 -6.56 15.45
N GLU A 5 34.69 -6.75 14.54
CA GLU A 5 35.52 -5.64 14.07
C GLU A 5 34.74 -4.68 13.16
N GLN A 6 33.81 -5.19 12.37
CA GLN A 6 32.90 -4.36 11.58
C GLN A 6 31.96 -3.56 12.51
N VAL A 7 31.39 -4.20 13.54
CA VAL A 7 30.58 -3.53 14.56
C VAL A 7 31.39 -2.46 15.30
N ARG A 8 32.66 -2.73 15.63
CA ARG A 8 33.56 -1.74 16.24
C ARG A 8 33.76 -0.52 15.36
N GLN A 9 33.91 -0.69 14.04
CA GLN A 9 34.02 0.43 13.11
C GLN A 9 32.77 1.31 13.12
N ILE A 10 31.58 0.68 13.15
CA ILE A 10 30.30 1.38 13.25
C ILE A 10 30.22 2.15 14.57
N CYS A 11 30.54 1.50 15.69
CA CYS A 11 30.54 2.14 17.01
C CYS A 11 31.49 3.34 17.05
N ASN A 12 32.72 3.20 16.56
CA ASN A 12 33.70 4.28 16.55
C ASN A 12 33.23 5.47 15.71
N ARG A 13 32.65 5.20 14.53
CA ARG A 13 32.09 6.24 13.65
C ARG A 13 30.95 6.98 14.34
N LEU A 14 29.99 6.27 14.92
CA LEU A 14 28.80 6.88 15.54
C LEU A 14 29.11 7.56 16.88
N ALA A 15 30.12 7.09 17.63
CA ALA A 15 30.46 7.60 18.95
C ALA A 15 30.73 9.12 18.96
N GLU A 16 31.39 9.64 17.93
CA GLU A 16 31.73 11.07 17.81
C GLU A 16 30.52 11.97 17.50
N HIS A 17 29.39 11.38 17.14
CA HIS A 17 28.16 12.09 16.75
C HIS A 17 27.05 11.98 17.81
N GLY A 18 27.42 11.82 19.09
CA GLY A 18 26.50 11.84 20.24
C GLY A 18 25.91 10.47 20.62
N TRP A 19 26.13 9.42 19.83
CA TRP A 19 25.61 8.08 20.12
C TRP A 19 26.24 7.46 21.37
N ARG A 20 27.54 7.68 21.60
CA ARG A 20 28.19 7.15 22.81
C ARG A 20 27.57 7.74 24.07
N ASP A 21 27.40 9.05 24.10
CA ASP A 21 26.79 9.74 25.24
C ASP A 21 25.36 9.27 25.49
N LEU A 22 24.61 9.00 24.42
CA LEU A 22 23.27 8.39 24.50
C LEU A 22 23.32 6.99 25.15
N PHE A 23 24.18 6.10 24.67
CA PHE A 23 24.28 4.73 25.24
C PHE A 23 24.79 4.71 26.68
N LEU A 24 25.66 5.65 27.06
CA LEU A 24 26.14 5.77 28.44
C LEU A 24 24.99 6.06 29.43
N GLN A 25 23.88 6.70 29.00
CA GLN A 25 22.68 6.88 29.84
C GLN A 25 22.01 5.54 30.21
N HIS A 26 22.27 4.49 29.45
CA HIS A 26 21.79 3.13 29.72
C HIS A 26 22.86 2.24 30.36
N GLY A 27 24.07 2.77 30.60
CA GLY A 27 25.22 2.03 31.13
C GLY A 27 26.02 1.23 30.11
N LEU A 28 25.85 1.49 28.81
CA LEU A 28 26.57 0.85 27.71
C LEU A 28 27.62 1.81 27.12
N ASP A 29 28.89 1.39 27.07
CA ASP A 29 29.97 2.14 26.42
C ASP A 29 30.36 1.49 25.09
N ILE A 30 29.78 1.97 23.99
CA ILE A 30 30.06 1.44 22.65
C ILE A 30 31.51 1.65 22.17
N ALA A 31 32.32 2.43 22.89
CA ALA A 31 33.73 2.64 22.60
C ALA A 31 34.67 1.82 23.50
N ALA A 32 34.14 0.84 24.25
CA ALA A 32 34.96 0.00 25.12
C ALA A 32 36.00 -0.84 24.35
N ASP A 33 37.18 -1.01 24.96
CA ASP A 33 38.27 -1.82 24.39
C ASP A 33 37.80 -3.27 24.12
N ASP A 34 37.13 -3.90 25.09
CA ASP A 34 36.47 -5.20 24.92
C ASP A 34 34.98 -5.03 24.61
N LEU A 35 34.70 -4.62 23.37
CA LEU A 35 33.34 -4.37 22.89
C LEU A 35 32.44 -5.61 22.98
N LYS A 36 32.97 -6.83 22.79
CA LYS A 36 32.15 -8.05 22.87
C LYS A 36 31.63 -8.26 24.29
N THR A 37 32.51 -8.20 25.28
CA THR A 37 32.12 -8.32 26.70
C THR A 37 31.16 -7.20 27.10
N GLU A 38 31.43 -5.98 26.63
CA GLU A 38 30.59 -4.81 26.90
C GLU A 38 29.17 -4.96 26.33
N LEU A 39 29.03 -5.42 25.09
CA LEU A 39 27.72 -5.65 24.46
C LEU A 39 26.95 -6.81 25.13
N LEU A 40 27.65 -7.83 25.65
CA LEU A 40 27.05 -8.96 26.33
C LEU A 40 26.75 -8.72 27.80
N LYS A 41 27.22 -7.65 28.44
CA LYS A 41 26.97 -7.45 29.88
C LYS A 41 25.50 -7.16 30.16
N GLU A 42 25.05 -7.46 31.38
CA GLU A 42 23.72 -7.04 31.83
C GLU A 42 23.70 -5.54 32.17
N LEU A 43 22.65 -4.86 31.72
CA LEU A 43 22.39 -3.44 31.90
C LEU A 43 21.18 -3.29 32.84
N PRO A 44 21.37 -3.12 34.16
CA PRO A 44 20.27 -3.12 35.12
C PRO A 44 19.39 -1.87 35.06
N ASN A 45 19.85 -0.79 34.43
CA ASN A 45 19.22 0.54 34.48
C ASN A 45 18.89 1.10 33.09
N ILE A 46 18.41 0.28 32.15
CA ILE A 46 18.00 0.77 30.82
C ILE A 46 16.83 1.76 30.98
N ASN A 47 17.10 3.02 30.66
CA ASN A 47 16.15 4.11 30.79
C ASN A 47 15.18 4.22 29.59
N ARG A 48 13.97 3.67 29.72
CA ARG A 48 12.90 3.74 28.71
C ARG A 48 12.07 5.04 28.76
N GLN A 49 12.52 6.05 29.51
CA GLN A 49 11.93 7.40 29.47
C GLN A 49 12.66 8.32 28.48
N ILE A 50 13.78 7.86 27.93
CA ILE A 50 14.50 8.57 26.87
C ILE A 50 13.72 8.42 25.57
N LYS A 51 13.53 9.53 24.85
CA LYS A 51 12.82 9.56 23.57
C LYS A 51 13.48 8.62 22.57
N GLY A 52 12.67 7.80 21.91
CA GLY A 52 13.08 6.74 20.99
C GLY A 52 13.22 5.36 21.65
N PHE A 53 13.24 5.26 22.98
CA PHE A 53 13.36 4.00 23.73
C PHE A 53 12.10 3.63 24.52
N GLU A 54 11.01 4.41 24.39
CA GLU A 54 9.76 4.20 25.11
C GLU A 54 9.11 2.85 24.80
N ASP A 55 9.40 2.33 23.60
CA ASP A 55 8.92 1.06 23.09
C ASP A 55 9.99 -0.02 22.94
N PHE A 56 11.17 0.16 23.54
CA PHE A 56 12.17 -0.91 23.63
C PHE A 56 11.68 -2.03 24.57
N ALA A 57 11.76 -3.29 24.11
CA ALA A 57 11.26 -4.47 24.83
C ALA A 57 11.72 -4.51 26.30
N LYS A 58 10.81 -4.75 27.25
CA LYS A 58 11.11 -4.74 28.69
C LYS A 58 12.04 -5.88 29.10
N GLU A 59 11.94 -6.99 28.37
CA GLU A 59 12.75 -8.19 28.51
C GLU A 59 14.21 -7.97 28.09
N GLY A 60 14.47 -6.92 27.31
CA GLY A 60 15.81 -6.52 26.90
C GLY A 60 16.63 -5.97 28.08
N LYS A 61 17.78 -6.60 28.34
CA LYS A 61 18.67 -6.29 29.46
C LYS A 61 20.16 -6.25 29.11
N ARG A 62 20.51 -6.26 27.83
CA ARG A 62 21.90 -6.27 27.34
C ARG A 62 22.06 -5.29 26.17
N GLY A 63 23.30 -4.93 25.84
CA GLY A 63 23.60 -4.24 24.59
C GLY A 63 23.17 -5.10 23.39
N ILE A 64 23.56 -6.37 23.40
CA ILE A 64 23.10 -7.40 22.47
C ILE A 64 22.63 -8.62 23.26
N GLU A 65 21.38 -9.02 23.01
CA GLU A 65 20.81 -10.29 23.44
C GLU A 65 20.91 -11.28 22.27
N PRO A 66 21.70 -12.38 22.40
CA PRO A 66 21.98 -13.27 21.28
C PRO A 66 20.72 -13.82 20.60
N GLY A 67 20.65 -13.64 19.28
CA GLY A 67 19.53 -14.08 18.44
C GLY A 67 18.20 -13.35 18.67
N GLN A 68 18.18 -12.27 19.47
CA GLN A 68 16.96 -11.56 19.86
C GLN A 68 17.09 -10.05 19.54
N PRO A 69 16.82 -9.62 18.30
CA PRO A 69 16.98 -8.22 17.88
C PRO A 69 16.17 -7.23 18.74
N ALA A 70 14.89 -7.51 19.01
CA ALA A 70 14.06 -6.61 19.83
C ALA A 70 14.50 -6.48 21.30
N ARG A 71 15.28 -7.43 21.82
CA ARG A 71 15.83 -7.42 23.18
C ARG A 71 17.25 -6.85 23.25
N SER A 72 17.83 -6.49 22.11
CA SER A 72 19.16 -5.94 21.97
C SER A 72 19.09 -4.41 21.94
N LEU A 73 19.50 -3.74 23.03
CA LEU A 73 19.43 -2.28 23.16
C LEU A 73 20.17 -1.57 22.01
N PHE A 74 21.36 -2.07 21.67
CA PHE A 74 22.20 -1.50 20.62
C PHE A 74 21.53 -1.62 19.24
N TYR A 75 20.95 -2.78 18.93
CA TYR A 75 20.23 -2.97 17.68
C TYR A 75 18.97 -2.10 17.60
N HIS A 76 18.14 -2.07 18.65
CA HIS A 76 16.95 -1.22 18.70
C HIS A 76 17.29 0.25 18.45
N ALA A 77 18.33 0.77 19.11
CA ALA A 77 18.77 2.15 18.95
C ALA A 77 19.16 2.48 17.50
N LEU A 78 19.79 1.53 16.80
CA LEU A 78 20.21 1.72 15.41
C LEU A 78 19.08 1.47 14.41
N ALA A 79 18.14 0.57 14.68
CA ALA A 79 17.09 0.18 13.74
C ALA A 79 15.77 0.97 13.90
N SER A 80 15.51 1.52 15.09
CA SER A 80 14.29 2.30 15.36
C SER A 80 14.35 3.68 14.68
N PRO A 81 13.32 4.08 13.91
CA PRO A 81 13.23 5.42 13.35
C PRO A 81 12.98 6.50 14.42
N ASN A 82 12.58 6.10 15.63
CA ASN A 82 12.21 7.03 16.70
C ASN A 82 13.44 7.51 17.52
N VAL A 83 14.60 6.89 17.32
CA VAL A 83 15.86 7.26 17.99
C VAL A 83 16.59 8.30 17.15
N ILE A 84 16.18 9.56 17.35
CA ILE A 84 16.70 10.73 16.63
C ILE A 84 17.33 11.80 17.52
N VAL A 85 17.21 11.68 18.84
CA VAL A 85 17.79 12.63 19.81
C VAL A 85 18.88 12.00 20.65
N GLY A 86 19.95 12.74 20.92
CA GLY A 86 21.05 12.35 21.78
C GLY A 86 20.79 12.64 23.26
N ALA A 87 21.78 12.33 24.12
CA ALA A 87 21.67 12.48 25.58
C ALA A 87 21.41 13.92 26.07
N ASN A 88 21.71 14.92 25.24
CA ASN A 88 21.51 16.34 25.52
C ASN A 88 20.14 16.86 25.03
N ASN A 89 19.24 15.99 24.58
CA ASN A 89 17.99 16.30 23.89
C ASN A 89 18.16 17.12 22.60
N LEU A 90 19.37 17.17 22.03
CA LEU A 90 19.60 17.68 20.69
C LEU A 90 19.50 16.54 19.67
N GLU A 91 19.14 16.88 18.45
CA GLU A 91 19.04 15.92 17.36
C GLU A 91 20.43 15.33 17.01
N LEU A 92 20.44 14.02 16.74
CA LEU A 92 21.61 13.32 16.24
C LEU A 92 21.85 13.75 14.78
N THR A 93 23.10 13.99 14.42
CA THR A 93 23.46 14.56 13.10
C THR A 93 23.98 13.51 12.11
N THR A 94 24.19 12.28 12.56
CA THR A 94 24.71 11.20 11.75
C THR A 94 24.07 9.89 12.20
N PHE A 95 23.55 9.14 11.24
CA PHE A 95 22.78 7.93 11.47
C PHE A 95 23.48 6.71 10.85
N PRO A 96 23.14 5.48 11.28
CA PRO A 96 23.61 4.28 10.62
C PRO A 96 22.99 4.15 9.22
N THR A 97 23.79 3.69 8.27
CA THR A 97 23.32 3.23 6.95
C THR A 97 22.60 1.89 7.10
N LEU A 98 21.79 1.49 6.11
CA LEU A 98 21.10 0.20 6.16
C LEU A 98 22.07 -0.99 6.16
N ALA A 99 23.21 -0.88 5.47
CA ALA A 99 24.28 -1.88 5.49
C ALA A 99 24.89 -2.06 6.89
N GLU A 100 25.04 -0.98 7.65
CA GLU A 100 25.56 -1.04 9.01
C GLU A 100 24.53 -1.65 9.97
N ILE A 101 23.25 -1.32 9.80
CA ILE A 101 22.16 -1.98 10.54
C ILE A 101 22.15 -3.47 10.24
N GLU A 102 22.29 -3.88 8.98
CA GLU A 102 22.41 -5.30 8.60
C GLU A 102 23.60 -5.98 9.26
N THR A 103 24.76 -5.30 9.31
CA THR A 103 25.96 -5.84 9.96
C THR A 103 25.73 -6.11 11.43
N VAL A 104 25.10 -5.16 12.14
CA VAL A 104 24.74 -5.32 13.55
C VAL A 104 23.67 -6.39 13.73
N GLU A 105 22.69 -6.46 12.82
CA GLU A 105 21.68 -7.53 12.79
C GLU A 105 22.32 -8.92 12.68
N ASN A 106 23.25 -9.11 11.72
CA ASN A 106 24.00 -10.35 11.57
C ASN A 106 24.80 -10.66 12.83
N TYR A 107 25.38 -9.64 13.48
CA TYR A 107 26.10 -9.83 14.73
C TYR A 107 25.18 -10.20 15.91
N VAL A 108 23.94 -9.70 15.99
CA VAL A 108 22.95 -10.15 16.99
C VAL A 108 22.75 -11.67 16.89
N TYR A 109 22.61 -12.19 15.67
CA TYR A 109 22.49 -13.63 15.44
C TYR A 109 23.82 -14.39 15.59
N GLY A 110 24.96 -13.76 15.25
CA GLY A 110 26.28 -14.40 15.21
C GLY A 110 27.15 -14.27 16.46
N ILE A 111 26.79 -13.45 17.46
CA ILE A 111 27.63 -13.23 18.65
C ILE A 111 27.84 -14.51 19.48
N ASN A 112 26.83 -15.39 19.46
CA ASN A 112 26.83 -16.73 20.02
C ASN A 112 26.15 -17.69 19.02
N PRO A 113 26.87 -18.17 17.99
CA PRO A 113 26.30 -18.96 16.91
C PRO A 113 25.69 -20.26 17.44
N PRO A 114 24.39 -20.52 17.24
CA PRO A 114 23.76 -21.75 17.71
C PRO A 114 24.04 -22.92 16.76
N SER A 115 23.85 -24.14 17.25
CA SER A 115 23.71 -25.30 16.38
C SER A 115 22.25 -25.52 15.96
N ILE A 116 22.03 -26.27 14.87
CA ILE A 116 20.66 -26.60 14.42
C ILE A 116 19.92 -27.43 15.49
N SER A 117 20.63 -28.33 16.19
CA SER A 117 20.07 -29.10 17.32
C SER A 117 19.67 -28.20 18.49
N GLU A 118 20.45 -27.15 18.78
CA GLU A 118 20.08 -26.16 19.79
C GLU A 118 18.82 -25.40 19.37
N LEU A 119 18.70 -24.98 18.12
CA LEU A 119 17.51 -24.31 17.60
C LEU A 119 16.25 -25.18 17.71
N TYR A 120 16.36 -26.49 17.45
CA TYR A 120 15.28 -27.44 17.72
C TYR A 120 14.83 -27.42 19.18
N SER A 121 15.77 -27.39 20.13
CA SER A 121 15.44 -27.41 21.55
C SER A 121 14.69 -26.16 22.05
N ARG A 122 14.75 -25.06 21.29
CA ARG A 122 14.06 -23.79 21.62
C ARG A 122 12.57 -23.82 21.25
N ILE A 123 12.17 -24.75 20.40
CA ILE A 123 10.78 -24.91 19.93
C ILE A 123 10.00 -25.66 21.02
N SER A 124 8.96 -25.02 21.58
CA SER A 124 8.10 -25.58 22.65
C SER A 124 7.16 -26.70 22.19
N ASP A 125 7.16 -27.02 20.90
CA ASP A 125 6.30 -28.00 20.27
C ASP A 125 7.00 -29.37 20.19
N ASN A 126 6.51 -30.34 20.96
CA ASN A 126 7.05 -31.70 21.01
C ASN A 126 6.48 -32.61 19.91
N SER A 127 5.88 -32.08 18.84
CA SER A 127 5.40 -32.92 17.74
C SER A 127 6.56 -33.61 17.01
N ASP A 128 6.39 -34.90 16.74
CA ASP A 128 7.39 -35.70 16.01
C ASP A 128 7.57 -35.28 14.54
N ASN A 129 6.73 -34.34 14.04
CA ASN A 129 6.65 -33.93 12.63
C ASN A 129 7.09 -32.48 12.37
N LEU A 130 7.93 -31.89 13.23
CA LEU A 130 8.47 -30.54 13.00
C LEU A 130 9.29 -30.48 11.70
N GLU A 131 8.78 -29.72 10.73
CA GLU A 131 9.46 -29.47 9.46
C GLU A 131 10.33 -28.22 9.57
N LEU A 132 11.64 -28.36 9.36
CA LEU A 132 12.57 -27.24 9.19
C LEU A 132 12.85 -26.97 7.72
N GLY A 133 13.10 -25.71 7.40
CA GLY A 133 13.49 -25.28 6.07
C GLY A 133 14.28 -23.99 6.09
N ILE A 134 14.97 -23.72 4.98
CA ILE A 134 15.58 -22.43 4.67
C ILE A 134 14.53 -21.60 3.94
N VAL A 135 14.10 -20.52 4.56
CA VAL A 135 12.94 -19.75 4.14
C VAL A 135 13.30 -18.30 3.94
N VAL A 136 12.95 -17.73 2.79
CA VAL A 136 13.15 -16.30 2.51
C VAL A 136 11.95 -15.51 3.02
N PHE A 137 12.20 -14.40 3.71
CA PHE A 137 11.18 -13.44 4.16
C PHE A 137 11.54 -12.03 3.69
N ALA A 138 10.51 -11.24 3.35
CA ALA A 138 10.59 -9.79 3.48
C ALA A 138 10.42 -9.43 4.95
N TYR A 139 11.17 -8.43 5.45
CA TYR A 139 11.17 -8.15 6.88
C TYR A 139 11.54 -6.72 7.26
N GLU A 140 10.95 -6.22 8.34
CA GLU A 140 11.16 -4.85 8.84
C GLU A 140 11.27 -4.82 10.37
N TYR A 141 12.09 -3.91 10.90
CA TYR A 141 12.04 -3.54 12.32
C TYR A 141 11.07 -2.38 12.50
N ARG A 142 10.01 -2.60 13.29
CA ARG A 142 8.86 -1.69 13.37
C ARG A 142 8.62 -1.20 14.80
N PRO A 143 8.13 0.05 14.97
CA PRO A 143 7.66 0.55 16.26
C PRO A 143 6.53 -0.30 16.85
N ALA A 144 6.35 -0.25 18.17
CA ALA A 144 5.35 -1.07 18.87
C ALA A 144 3.95 -1.17 18.25
N PRO A 145 3.25 -0.08 17.87
CA PRO A 145 1.90 -0.16 17.30
C PRO A 145 1.82 -0.98 16.00
N ASP A 146 2.95 -1.11 15.29
CA ASP A 146 3.05 -1.74 13.98
C ASP A 146 3.55 -3.19 14.03
N THR A 147 3.84 -3.69 15.24
CA THR A 147 4.30 -5.07 15.46
C THR A 147 3.15 -6.04 15.60
N VAL A 148 3.42 -7.32 15.32
CA VAL A 148 2.45 -8.42 15.39
C VAL A 148 1.72 -8.49 16.72
N HIS A 149 2.45 -8.40 17.84
CA HIS A 149 1.87 -8.49 19.18
C HIS A 149 1.39 -7.13 19.72
N ARG A 150 1.74 -6.02 19.05
CA ARG A 150 1.44 -4.64 19.45
C ARG A 150 1.84 -4.34 20.91
N LYS A 151 3.07 -4.68 21.28
CA LYS A 151 3.57 -4.54 22.67
C LYS A 151 4.79 -3.65 22.80
N HIS A 152 5.79 -3.82 21.94
CA HIS A 152 7.08 -3.14 21.91
C HIS A 152 7.61 -3.20 20.47
N ALA A 153 8.64 -2.43 20.12
CA ALA A 153 9.26 -2.49 18.79
C ALA A 153 9.89 -3.87 18.53
N ASP A 154 9.71 -4.42 17.32
CA ASP A 154 10.13 -5.78 16.97
C ASP A 154 10.25 -5.98 15.44
N MET A 155 10.88 -7.08 15.07
CA MET A 155 10.98 -7.60 13.71
C MET A 155 9.64 -8.21 13.27
N CYS A 156 9.17 -7.78 12.10
CA CYS A 156 8.00 -8.32 11.42
C CYS A 156 8.42 -8.98 10.11
N PHE A 157 7.83 -10.13 9.79
CA PHE A 157 8.22 -10.97 8.65
C PHE A 157 7.01 -11.35 7.82
N SER A 158 7.17 -11.38 6.51
CA SER A 158 6.21 -11.99 5.58
C SER A 158 6.94 -12.81 4.52
N ARG A 159 6.31 -13.88 4.05
CA ARG A 159 6.77 -14.63 2.88
C ARG A 159 6.49 -13.89 1.57
N SER A 160 5.92 -12.68 1.64
CA SER A 160 5.65 -11.80 0.51
C SER A 160 6.26 -10.41 0.75
N GLY A 161 6.85 -9.81 -0.27
CA GLY A 161 7.34 -8.42 -0.22
C GLY A 161 6.92 -7.60 -1.44
N ILE A 162 6.83 -6.29 -1.26
CA ILE A 162 6.29 -5.34 -2.25
C ILE A 162 7.32 -4.25 -2.55
N ALA A 163 7.68 -4.13 -3.82
CA ALA A 163 8.44 -3.02 -4.35
C ALA A 163 7.59 -2.25 -5.36
N ARG A 164 7.80 -0.93 -5.54
CA ARG A 164 6.99 -0.08 -6.42
C ARG A 164 7.81 0.53 -7.54
N VAL A 165 7.28 0.49 -8.76
CA VAL A 165 7.92 1.07 -9.95
C VAL A 165 7.98 2.60 -9.85
N GLY A 166 8.88 3.22 -10.61
CA GLY A 166 9.12 4.65 -10.61
C GLY A 166 10.00 5.10 -11.76
N THR A 167 10.23 6.41 -11.83
CA THR A 167 11.03 7.06 -12.87
C THR A 167 12.40 7.55 -12.40
N MET A 168 12.72 7.34 -11.13
CA MET A 168 13.95 7.82 -10.51
C MET A 168 14.51 6.79 -9.52
N GLN A 169 15.83 6.87 -9.28
CA GLN A 169 16.56 6.00 -8.36
C GLN A 169 16.00 6.05 -6.93
N PRO A 170 16.11 4.94 -6.16
CA PRO A 170 15.64 4.92 -4.78
C PRO A 170 16.48 5.87 -3.92
N PHE A 171 15.88 6.39 -2.86
CA PHE A 171 16.57 7.20 -1.86
C PHE A 171 16.34 6.61 -0.48
N TYR A 172 17.39 6.09 0.13
CA TYR A 172 17.36 5.68 1.53
C TYR A 172 17.69 6.88 2.41
N ASP A 173 16.79 7.22 3.33
CA ASP A 173 17.05 8.22 4.34
C ASP A 173 17.54 7.54 5.64
N PRO A 174 18.80 7.77 6.04
CA PRO A 174 19.34 7.19 7.26
C PRO A 174 18.58 7.63 8.50
N GLN A 175 18.03 8.84 8.58
CA GLN A 175 17.33 9.31 9.77
C GLN A 175 16.00 8.56 9.99
N GLN A 176 15.18 8.40 8.95
CA GLN A 176 13.90 7.70 8.97
C GLN A 176 14.02 6.16 8.90
N ARG A 177 15.24 5.66 8.69
CA ARG A 177 15.54 4.22 8.55
C ARG A 177 14.73 3.57 7.43
N GLY A 178 14.54 4.27 6.31
CA GLY A 178 13.63 3.82 5.27
C GLY A 178 13.87 4.47 3.92
N PHE A 179 13.25 3.91 2.89
CA PHE A 179 13.22 4.51 1.57
C PHE A 179 12.13 5.58 1.51
N LEU A 180 12.49 6.76 1.03
CA LEU A 180 11.56 7.86 0.84
C LEU A 180 11.09 7.91 -0.62
N PRO A 181 9.79 8.12 -0.84
CA PRO A 181 9.22 8.21 -2.19
C PRO A 181 9.46 9.55 -2.88
N ILE A 182 9.64 10.61 -2.09
CA ILE A 182 9.88 11.97 -2.55
C ILE A 182 10.79 12.71 -1.56
N THR A 183 11.58 13.63 -2.07
CA THR A 183 12.47 14.54 -1.35
C THR A 183 12.27 15.96 -1.87
N GLU A 184 12.69 16.98 -1.13
CA GLU A 184 12.52 18.39 -1.54
C GLU A 184 13.25 18.75 -2.86
N GLU A 185 14.24 17.96 -3.25
CA GLU A 185 15.04 18.15 -4.47
C GLU A 185 14.37 17.55 -5.72
N ASP A 186 13.32 16.75 -5.54
CA ASP A 186 12.68 16.03 -6.64
C ASP A 186 11.78 16.95 -7.48
N SER A 187 11.71 16.65 -8.78
CA SER A 187 10.76 17.31 -9.67
C SER A 187 9.34 16.83 -9.39
N ASP A 188 8.35 17.70 -9.60
CA ASP A 188 6.96 17.39 -9.31
C ASP A 188 6.40 16.17 -10.07
N PHE A 189 7.04 15.78 -11.18
CA PHE A 189 6.60 14.71 -12.07
C PHE A 189 7.51 13.47 -12.02
N THR A 190 8.27 13.32 -10.94
CA THR A 190 9.18 12.18 -10.74
C THR A 190 8.72 11.27 -9.62
N PHE A 191 9.00 9.98 -9.79
CA PHE A 191 8.62 8.92 -8.86
C PHE A 191 9.87 8.15 -8.50
N ARG A 192 10.29 8.13 -7.24
CA ARG A 192 11.37 7.23 -6.83
C ARG A 192 10.86 5.79 -6.87
N VAL A 193 11.68 4.86 -7.35
CA VAL A 193 11.41 3.44 -7.15
C VAL A 193 11.51 3.13 -5.66
N LEU A 194 10.64 2.26 -5.17
CA LEU A 194 10.58 1.89 -3.76
C LEU A 194 10.96 0.41 -3.58
N PRO A 195 12.13 0.11 -2.99
CA PRO A 195 12.65 -1.25 -2.86
C PRO A 195 11.96 -2.13 -1.82
N ALA A 196 12.25 -3.43 -1.86
CA ALA A 196 11.92 -4.40 -0.82
C ALA A 196 13.17 -5.15 -0.31
N ARG A 197 13.28 -5.34 1.00
CA ARG A 197 14.40 -6.05 1.63
C ARG A 197 14.04 -7.49 1.96
N TYR A 198 14.94 -8.42 1.63
CA TYR A 198 14.76 -9.84 1.89
C TYR A 198 15.95 -10.45 2.64
N SER A 199 15.71 -11.53 3.39
CA SER A 199 16.77 -12.39 3.94
C SER A 199 16.29 -13.82 4.12
N ALA A 200 17.22 -14.76 4.12
CA ALA A 200 16.96 -16.15 4.45
C ALA A 200 17.03 -16.40 5.96
N TYR A 201 16.16 -17.27 6.45
CA TYR A 201 16.10 -17.71 7.84
C TYR A 201 16.04 -19.23 7.89
N LEU A 202 16.65 -19.81 8.91
CA LEU A 202 16.22 -21.13 9.36
C LEU A 202 14.86 -20.97 10.03
N SER A 203 13.89 -21.77 9.59
CA SER A 203 12.50 -21.64 10.00
C SER A 203 11.86 -22.98 10.25
N VAL A 204 10.79 -22.95 11.04
CA VAL A 204 9.96 -24.12 11.36
C VAL A 204 8.53 -23.91 10.86
N LYS A 205 7.91 -24.96 10.33
CA LYS A 205 6.49 -24.93 9.97
C LYS A 205 5.62 -25.27 11.17
N ARG A 206 4.69 -24.38 11.55
CA ARG A 206 3.82 -24.53 12.73
C ARG A 206 2.38 -24.09 12.44
N MET A 207 1.42 -24.59 13.22
CA MET A 207 0.06 -24.07 13.19
C MET A 207 -0.02 -22.66 13.78
N GLY A 208 -0.90 -21.82 13.26
CA GLY A 208 -1.04 -20.42 13.70
C GLY A 208 -1.30 -20.28 15.19
N ASN A 209 -0.61 -19.32 15.83
CA ASN A 209 -0.74 -19.05 17.25
C ASN A 209 -0.62 -17.55 17.53
N GLU A 210 -1.78 -16.93 17.78
CA GLU A 210 -1.95 -15.51 18.09
C GLU A 210 -1.04 -15.01 19.22
N ASN A 211 -0.76 -15.85 20.22
CA ASN A 211 -0.03 -15.46 21.42
C ASN A 211 1.49 -15.73 21.35
N GLU A 212 1.97 -16.46 20.34
CA GLU A 212 3.40 -16.79 20.19
C GLU A 212 4.07 -16.03 19.04
N PHE A 213 3.46 -16.01 17.85
CA PHE A 213 4.06 -15.40 16.66
C PHE A 213 3.05 -14.72 15.72
N GLY A 214 1.75 -14.74 16.05
CA GLY A 214 0.69 -14.12 15.27
C GLY A 214 -0.05 -15.08 14.33
N PRO A 215 -0.55 -14.60 13.18
CA PRO A 215 -0.16 -13.36 12.49
C PRO A 215 -0.73 -12.04 13.07
N LEU A 216 -0.26 -10.89 12.55
CA LEU A 216 -0.63 -9.52 12.95
C LEU A 216 -2.14 -9.29 13.06
N ARG A 217 -2.90 -9.83 12.11
CA ARG A 217 -4.37 -9.88 12.14
C ARG A 217 -4.79 -11.36 12.10
N PHE A 218 -5.00 -11.92 13.29
CA PHE A 218 -5.35 -13.32 13.46
C PHE A 218 -6.80 -13.59 13.03
N ARG A 219 -7.00 -14.55 12.12
CA ARG A 219 -8.34 -14.93 11.65
C ARG A 219 -8.96 -16.03 12.50
N ASN A 220 -10.13 -15.73 13.04
CA ASN A 220 -11.00 -16.71 13.68
C ASN A 220 -11.99 -17.30 12.66
N GLU A 221 -12.69 -18.37 13.03
CA GLU A 221 -13.66 -19.10 12.17
C GLU A 221 -14.79 -18.22 11.60
N ASN A 222 -15.11 -17.09 12.23
CA ASN A 222 -16.15 -16.15 11.81
C ASN A 222 -15.63 -15.03 10.89
N ALA A 223 -14.33 -14.99 10.59
CA ALA A 223 -13.78 -13.94 9.75
C ALA A 223 -14.24 -14.14 8.29
N VAL A 224 -14.99 -13.18 7.76
CA VAL A 224 -15.45 -13.18 6.36
C VAL A 224 -14.61 -12.18 5.59
N PHE A 225 -13.95 -12.66 4.54
CA PHE A 225 -13.22 -11.83 3.60
C PHE A 225 -13.91 -11.85 2.25
N PRO A 226 -14.24 -10.68 1.67
CA PRO A 226 -14.79 -10.61 0.33
C PRO A 226 -13.88 -11.33 -0.67
N PHE A 227 -14.48 -12.01 -1.65
CA PHE A 227 -13.80 -12.68 -2.78
C PHE A 227 -12.89 -13.86 -2.44
N GLU A 228 -12.81 -14.30 -1.18
CA GLU A 228 -12.24 -15.61 -0.82
C GLU A 228 -13.31 -16.71 -0.90
N ASP A 229 -12.92 -17.94 -1.26
CA ASP A 229 -13.81 -19.10 -1.27
C ASP A 229 -14.40 -19.34 0.14
N VAL A 230 -15.68 -19.00 0.35
CA VAL A 230 -16.40 -19.10 1.64
C VAL A 230 -16.37 -20.51 2.24
N GLU A 231 -16.31 -21.56 1.41
CA GLU A 231 -16.18 -22.96 1.84
C GLU A 231 -14.86 -23.27 2.59
N LYS A 232 -13.95 -22.29 2.70
CA LYS A 232 -12.63 -22.41 3.35
C LYS A 232 -12.40 -21.39 4.46
N ASN A 233 -13.44 -20.86 5.10
CA ASN A 233 -13.32 -20.03 6.32
C ASN A 233 -12.75 -20.86 7.49
N LYS A 234 -11.44 -21.14 7.42
CA LYS A 234 -10.64 -21.80 8.43
C LYS A 234 -9.97 -20.75 9.29
N SER A 235 -9.98 -20.97 10.59
CA SER A 235 -9.19 -20.16 11.52
C SER A 235 -7.69 -20.33 11.21
N ASP A 236 -6.91 -19.30 11.51
CA ASP A 236 -5.44 -19.38 11.46
C ASP A 236 -4.88 -20.47 12.39
N LYS A 237 -5.63 -20.90 13.42
CA LYS A 237 -5.26 -22.05 14.28
C LYS A 237 -5.15 -23.37 13.52
N GLU A 238 -5.79 -23.47 12.36
CA GLU A 238 -5.85 -24.66 11.50
C GLU A 238 -4.97 -24.52 10.26
N ARG A 239 -4.24 -23.41 10.14
CA ARG A 239 -3.36 -23.08 9.02
C ARG A 239 -1.91 -23.17 9.45
N THR A 240 -1.06 -23.58 8.52
CA THR A 240 0.39 -23.66 8.77
C THR A 240 1.08 -22.37 8.32
N PHE A 241 2.06 -21.95 9.10
CA PHE A 241 2.92 -20.80 8.87
C PHE A 241 4.37 -21.24 8.95
N TRP A 242 5.22 -20.67 8.11
CA TRP A 242 6.67 -20.75 8.27
C TRP A 242 7.11 -19.67 9.27
N VAL A 243 7.68 -20.08 10.41
CA VAL A 243 8.07 -19.18 11.50
C VAL A 243 9.60 -19.07 11.57
N PRO A 244 10.19 -17.86 11.49
CA PRO A 244 11.64 -17.67 11.54
C PRO A 244 12.20 -17.98 12.93
N LEU A 245 13.37 -18.63 12.97
CA LEU A 245 14.10 -18.95 14.21
C LEU A 245 15.44 -18.23 14.29
N HIS A 246 16.18 -18.22 13.18
CA HIS A 246 17.54 -17.68 13.12
C HIS A 246 17.84 -17.14 11.73
N LYS A 247 18.40 -15.93 11.63
CA LYS A 247 18.81 -15.36 10.34
C LYS A 247 20.02 -16.13 9.80
N LEU A 248 20.02 -16.43 8.51
CA LEU A 248 21.18 -17.00 7.82
C LEU A 248 21.94 -15.88 7.10
N PHE A 249 23.26 -15.87 7.24
CA PHE A 249 24.16 -14.96 6.54
C PHE A 249 25.49 -15.68 6.24
N SER A 250 26.20 -15.21 5.22
CA SER A 250 27.43 -15.86 4.75
C SER A 250 28.60 -15.70 5.73
N GLY A 251 29.49 -16.69 5.75
CA GLY A 251 30.68 -16.75 6.59
C GLY A 251 30.57 -17.76 7.74
N SER A 252 31.63 -17.85 8.54
CA SER A 252 31.76 -18.81 9.63
C SER A 252 31.17 -18.36 10.96
N GLU A 253 30.59 -17.16 11.05
CA GLU A 253 30.09 -16.61 12.32
C GLU A 253 28.56 -16.79 12.49
N CYS A 254 27.88 -17.52 11.60
CA CYS A 254 26.42 -17.63 11.60
C CYS A 254 25.87 -18.82 12.41
N LEU A 255 26.43 -20.01 12.22
CA LEU A 255 26.02 -21.26 12.87
C LEU A 255 27.26 -22.07 13.28
N CYS A 256 27.07 -23.02 14.19
CA CYS A 256 28.08 -24.03 14.52
C CYS A 256 27.51 -25.45 14.44
N HIS A 257 28.40 -26.43 14.35
CA HIS A 257 28.10 -27.83 14.58
C HIS A 257 27.86 -28.09 16.08
N ASP A 258 27.26 -29.24 16.42
CA ASP A 258 26.99 -29.61 17.83
C ASP A 258 28.25 -29.75 18.69
N ASN A 259 29.43 -29.90 18.07
CA ASN A 259 30.73 -29.91 18.74
C ASN A 259 31.31 -28.49 18.95
N GLY A 260 30.59 -27.44 18.53
CA GLY A 260 31.01 -26.03 18.61
C GLY A 260 31.88 -25.55 17.44
N GLU A 261 32.18 -26.38 16.44
CA GLU A 261 32.95 -25.96 15.28
C GLU A 261 32.12 -25.04 14.36
N PRO A 262 32.66 -23.91 13.89
CA PRO A 262 31.94 -23.00 13.01
C PRO A 262 31.56 -23.65 11.66
N ILE A 263 30.37 -23.33 11.15
CA ILE A 263 29.93 -23.71 9.79
C ILE A 263 30.13 -22.50 8.88
N ASP A 264 30.95 -22.65 7.83
CA ASP A 264 31.10 -21.61 6.81
C ASP A 264 29.93 -21.65 5.83
N ILE A 265 29.01 -20.70 5.97
CA ILE A 265 27.82 -20.62 5.12
C ILE A 265 28.14 -19.81 3.86
N GLN A 266 27.79 -20.35 2.71
CA GLN A 266 27.77 -19.61 1.44
C GLN A 266 26.32 -19.37 1.05
N LEU A 267 25.84 -18.15 1.18
CA LEU A 267 24.45 -17.77 0.92
C LEU A 267 24.39 -16.63 -0.11
N SER A 268 23.49 -16.77 -1.07
CA SER A 268 23.07 -15.69 -1.98
C SER A 268 21.56 -15.79 -2.21
N LEU A 269 20.92 -14.68 -2.57
CA LEU A 269 19.54 -14.69 -3.03
C LEU A 269 19.49 -14.57 -4.55
N LYS A 270 18.54 -15.29 -5.16
CA LYS A 270 18.21 -15.18 -6.57
C LYS A 270 16.80 -14.60 -6.71
N ALA A 271 16.66 -13.61 -7.57
CA ALA A 271 15.38 -13.03 -7.95
C ALA A 271 14.94 -13.49 -9.34
N HIS A 272 13.64 -13.61 -9.54
CA HIS A 272 13.01 -13.82 -10.83
C HIS A 272 11.65 -13.12 -10.82
N HIS A 273 11.42 -12.23 -11.78
CA HIS A 273 10.17 -11.50 -11.94
C HIS A 273 9.75 -11.53 -13.40
N VAL A 274 8.46 -11.53 -13.64
CA VAL A 274 7.91 -11.58 -15.00
C VAL A 274 6.70 -10.67 -15.12
N ASN A 275 6.61 -9.97 -16.24
CA ASN A 275 5.37 -9.37 -16.71
C ASN A 275 4.79 -10.28 -17.80
N GLU A 276 3.53 -10.70 -17.62
CA GLU A 276 2.83 -11.55 -18.60
C GLU A 276 1.54 -10.92 -19.13
N LYS A 277 1.27 -9.63 -18.87
CA LYS A 277 -0.03 -9.00 -19.18
C LYS A 277 -0.41 -9.20 -20.65
N ALA A 278 0.50 -8.88 -21.58
CA ALA A 278 0.26 -9.06 -23.02
C ALA A 278 0.09 -10.53 -23.41
N LYS A 279 0.96 -11.44 -22.94
CA LYS A 279 0.82 -12.90 -23.14
C LYS A 279 -0.56 -13.39 -22.73
N ARG A 280 -1.05 -12.96 -21.56
CA ARG A 280 -2.33 -13.38 -20.97
C ARG A 280 -3.54 -12.89 -21.77
N ILE A 281 -3.48 -11.67 -22.32
CA ILE A 281 -4.49 -11.15 -23.26
C ILE A 281 -4.62 -12.09 -24.46
N TYR A 282 -3.52 -12.38 -25.15
CA TYR A 282 -3.54 -13.23 -26.35
C TYR A 282 -3.96 -14.67 -26.03
N GLN A 283 -3.44 -15.26 -24.95
CA GLN A 283 -3.83 -16.60 -24.52
C GLN A 283 -5.32 -16.69 -24.20
N THR A 284 -5.88 -15.70 -23.50
CA THR A 284 -7.30 -15.68 -23.16
C THR A 284 -8.18 -15.48 -24.39
N LEU A 285 -7.85 -14.52 -25.24
CA LEU A 285 -8.63 -14.25 -26.46
C LEU A 285 -8.53 -15.39 -27.49
N SER A 286 -7.43 -16.14 -27.51
CA SER A 286 -7.30 -17.32 -28.38
C SER A 286 -8.29 -18.44 -28.08
N LYS A 287 -8.87 -18.47 -26.88
CA LYS A 287 -9.88 -19.44 -26.46
C LYS A 287 -11.29 -19.09 -26.97
N LEU A 288 -11.50 -17.86 -27.47
CA LEU A 288 -12.81 -17.46 -28.00
C LEU A 288 -13.23 -18.36 -29.18
N PRO A 289 -14.55 -18.61 -29.34
CA PRO A 289 -15.05 -19.55 -30.33
C PRO A 289 -14.78 -19.11 -31.79
N ASN A 290 -14.82 -20.08 -32.70
CA ASN A 290 -14.72 -19.90 -34.16
C ASN A 290 -13.40 -19.25 -34.64
N ASP A 291 -13.40 -18.67 -35.83
CA ASP A 291 -12.22 -18.02 -36.43
C ASP A 291 -11.77 -16.75 -35.66
N ILE A 292 -12.58 -16.27 -34.70
CA ILE A 292 -12.22 -15.15 -33.83
C ILE A 292 -11.00 -15.51 -32.98
N GLY A 293 -11.05 -16.61 -32.22
CA GLY A 293 -9.93 -17.07 -31.39
C GLY A 293 -8.65 -17.32 -32.19
N LYS A 294 -8.78 -17.88 -33.40
CA LYS A 294 -7.63 -18.16 -34.29
C LYS A 294 -6.83 -16.90 -34.67
N SER A 295 -7.48 -15.74 -34.73
CA SER A 295 -6.80 -14.47 -35.06
C SER A 295 -5.82 -13.99 -33.96
N TYR A 296 -5.96 -14.51 -32.75
CA TYR A 296 -5.10 -14.20 -31.59
C TYR A 296 -4.00 -15.24 -31.37
N LEU A 297 -3.94 -16.30 -32.19
CA LEU A 297 -2.81 -17.23 -32.12
C LEU A 297 -1.53 -16.51 -32.56
N LYS A 298 -0.53 -16.55 -31.69
CA LYS A 298 0.80 -16.01 -31.94
C LYS A 298 1.84 -17.08 -31.67
N ASP A 299 2.89 -17.08 -32.47
CA ASP A 299 4.05 -17.89 -32.22
C ASP A 299 4.82 -17.29 -31.02
N ASN A 300 5.23 -18.15 -30.09
CA ASN A 300 6.18 -17.83 -29.03
C ASN A 300 5.79 -16.66 -28.09
N LEU A 301 4.66 -16.82 -27.39
CA LEU A 301 4.16 -15.85 -26.39
C LEU A 301 5.06 -15.72 -25.14
N ASP A 302 6.06 -16.58 -24.97
CA ASP A 302 7.01 -16.57 -23.84
C ASP A 302 8.22 -15.65 -24.09
N LYS A 303 8.16 -14.80 -25.11
CA LYS A 303 9.20 -13.82 -25.45
C LYS A 303 8.69 -12.39 -25.44
N PRO A 304 9.58 -11.40 -25.27
CA PRO A 304 9.21 -9.99 -25.43
C PRO A 304 8.61 -9.73 -26.81
N PRO A 305 7.64 -8.80 -26.93
CA PRO A 305 7.04 -8.00 -25.86
C PRO A 305 5.88 -8.68 -25.10
N PHE A 306 5.55 -9.95 -25.38
CA PHE A 306 4.41 -10.63 -24.76
C PHE A 306 4.66 -11.01 -23.30
N SER A 307 5.87 -11.49 -23.02
CA SER A 307 6.36 -11.81 -21.68
C SER A 307 7.83 -11.45 -21.57
N PHE A 308 8.21 -10.79 -20.48
CA PHE A 308 9.59 -10.33 -20.28
C PHE A 308 9.95 -10.30 -18.79
N GLN A 309 11.26 -10.37 -18.54
CA GLN A 309 11.87 -10.34 -17.20
C GLN A 309 12.83 -9.14 -17.07
N ASP A 310 13.50 -8.79 -18.17
CA ASP A 310 14.45 -7.68 -18.24
C ASP A 310 13.77 -6.33 -17.96
N GLY A 311 14.44 -5.48 -17.20
CA GLY A 311 13.93 -4.13 -16.89
C GLY A 311 12.89 -4.07 -15.78
N ILE A 312 12.56 -5.18 -15.11
CA ILE A 312 11.58 -5.18 -14.01
C ILE A 312 12.25 -4.80 -12.67
N ALA A 313 13.12 -5.66 -12.14
CA ALA A 313 13.79 -5.44 -10.85
C ALA A 313 15.10 -6.24 -10.75
N GLU A 314 16.03 -5.74 -9.95
CA GLU A 314 17.33 -6.36 -9.68
C GLU A 314 17.77 -6.12 -8.23
N PHE A 315 18.73 -6.91 -7.74
CA PHE A 315 19.33 -6.60 -6.44
C PHE A 315 20.26 -5.40 -6.55
N SER A 316 20.20 -4.50 -5.56
CA SER A 316 21.05 -3.30 -5.52
C SER A 316 22.53 -3.68 -5.40
N ASP A 317 23.36 -3.01 -6.20
CA ASP A 317 24.82 -3.02 -6.06
C ASP A 317 25.34 -1.92 -5.11
N ASP A 318 24.46 -1.08 -4.56
CA ASP A 318 24.84 -0.03 -3.61
C ASP A 318 25.17 -0.62 -2.24
N ARG A 319 26.47 -0.56 -1.91
CA ARG A 319 27.00 -1.09 -0.65
C ARG A 319 26.50 -0.36 0.59
N SER A 320 25.96 0.85 0.45
CA SER A 320 25.43 1.63 1.58
C SER A 320 24.08 1.10 2.06
N VAL A 321 23.30 0.47 1.19
CA VAL A 321 21.99 -0.10 1.54
C VAL A 321 22.03 -1.57 1.95
N GLY A 322 23.20 -2.19 1.89
CA GLY A 322 23.44 -3.56 2.34
C GLY A 322 23.19 -4.59 1.25
N SER A 323 23.02 -5.84 1.66
CA SER A 323 22.74 -6.94 0.74
C SER A 323 21.22 -7.17 0.61
N ASN A 324 20.81 -7.84 -0.48
CA ASN A 324 19.46 -8.36 -0.66
C ASN A 324 18.34 -7.29 -0.69
N ILE A 325 18.67 -6.08 -1.15
CA ILE A 325 17.68 -5.04 -1.47
C ILE A 325 17.24 -5.21 -2.91
N LEU A 326 16.01 -5.65 -3.13
CA LEU A 326 15.41 -5.77 -4.46
C LEU A 326 14.87 -4.39 -4.88
N VAL A 327 15.42 -3.84 -5.96
CA VAL A 327 15.13 -2.52 -6.49
C VAL A 327 14.47 -2.64 -7.86
N PRO A 328 13.26 -2.09 -8.07
CA PRO A 328 12.70 -1.94 -9.41
C PRO A 328 13.62 -1.08 -10.27
N ILE A 329 13.79 -1.44 -11.54
CA ILE A 329 14.63 -0.65 -12.45
C ILE A 329 13.86 0.63 -12.80
N PRO A 330 14.40 1.83 -12.56
CA PRO A 330 13.73 3.07 -12.91
C PRO A 330 13.72 3.28 -14.43
N HIS A 331 12.58 3.72 -14.97
CA HIS A 331 12.40 4.00 -16.39
C HIS A 331 12.13 5.48 -16.63
N SER A 332 12.40 5.99 -17.83
CA SER A 332 12.13 7.41 -18.13
C SER A 332 10.65 7.80 -18.07
N ARG A 333 9.76 6.80 -18.09
CA ARG A 333 8.30 6.89 -18.05
C ARG A 333 7.72 5.70 -17.30
N LEU A 334 6.53 5.87 -16.74
CA LEU A 334 5.82 4.79 -16.04
C LEU A 334 5.27 3.71 -17.00
N VAL A 335 5.05 4.07 -18.27
CA VAL A 335 4.56 3.17 -19.31
C VAL A 335 5.28 3.45 -20.64
N GLU A 336 5.34 2.43 -21.49
CA GLU A 336 5.95 2.51 -22.82
C GLU A 336 5.13 1.72 -23.83
N GLU A 337 5.25 2.07 -25.11
CA GLU A 337 4.68 1.25 -26.18
C GLU A 337 5.31 -0.15 -26.15
N ALA A 338 4.48 -1.19 -26.21
CA ALA A 338 4.99 -2.56 -26.35
C ALA A 338 5.43 -2.75 -27.81
N GLN A 339 6.70 -3.10 -28.02
CA GLN A 339 7.28 -3.20 -29.36
C GLN A 339 8.03 -4.52 -29.56
N TYR A 340 8.00 -5.02 -30.79
CA TYR A 340 8.89 -6.10 -31.23
C TYR A 340 10.34 -5.61 -31.34
N ASP A 341 11.29 -6.55 -31.42
CA ASP A 341 12.73 -6.25 -31.58
C ASP A 341 13.05 -5.39 -32.82
N ASP A 342 12.19 -5.41 -33.85
CA ASP A 342 12.32 -4.58 -35.05
C ASP A 342 11.71 -3.17 -34.90
N GLY A 343 11.25 -2.81 -33.71
CA GLY A 343 10.66 -1.52 -33.36
C GLY A 343 9.20 -1.35 -33.77
N LYS A 344 8.54 -2.39 -34.32
CA LYS A 344 7.11 -2.31 -34.64
C LYS A 344 6.24 -2.40 -33.38
N PRO A 345 5.14 -1.63 -33.30
CA PRO A 345 4.18 -1.75 -32.20
C PRO A 345 3.57 -3.15 -32.16
N LEU A 346 3.43 -3.69 -30.96
CA LEU A 346 2.55 -4.81 -30.68
C LEU A 346 1.10 -4.30 -30.73
N THR A 347 0.27 -4.92 -31.57
CA THR A 347 -1.12 -4.49 -31.73
C THR A 347 -2.11 -5.60 -31.45
N LEU A 348 -3.19 -5.30 -30.74
CA LEU A 348 -4.32 -6.19 -30.51
C LEU A 348 -5.47 -5.85 -31.47
N ASN A 349 -5.98 -6.83 -32.21
CA ASN A 349 -7.25 -6.65 -32.90
C ASN A 349 -8.38 -6.61 -31.86
N VAL A 350 -9.06 -5.48 -31.69
CA VAL A 350 -10.02 -5.31 -30.60
C VAL A 350 -11.27 -6.16 -30.87
N PRO A 351 -11.63 -7.10 -29.99
CA PRO A 351 -12.84 -7.90 -30.17
C PRO A 351 -14.09 -7.03 -30.04
N LYS A 352 -15.20 -7.48 -30.65
CA LYS A 352 -16.50 -6.83 -30.49
C LYS A 352 -16.99 -6.95 -29.04
N SER A 353 -17.63 -5.91 -28.52
CA SER A 353 -18.23 -5.96 -27.19
C SER A 353 -19.34 -7.01 -27.06
N ASN A 354 -19.54 -7.53 -25.85
CA ASN A 354 -20.45 -8.65 -25.54
C ASN A 354 -20.08 -9.95 -26.26
N THR A 355 -18.80 -10.14 -26.58
CA THR A 355 -18.28 -11.43 -27.03
C THR A 355 -18.09 -12.32 -25.81
N GLN A 356 -18.55 -13.57 -25.90
CA GLN A 356 -18.46 -14.50 -24.79
C GLN A 356 -18.10 -15.91 -25.26
N ASP A 357 -17.39 -16.61 -24.39
CA ASP A 357 -17.23 -18.05 -24.44
C ASP A 357 -17.89 -18.64 -23.19
N VAL A 358 -19.08 -19.19 -23.37
CA VAL A 358 -19.88 -19.77 -22.28
C VAL A 358 -19.21 -21.02 -21.72
N GLU A 359 -18.45 -21.77 -22.53
CA GLU A 359 -17.81 -23.01 -22.09
C GLU A 359 -16.65 -22.73 -21.14
N ASN A 360 -15.82 -21.74 -21.47
CA ASN A 360 -14.69 -21.33 -20.64
C ASN A 360 -15.04 -20.17 -19.66
N GLY A 361 -16.28 -19.68 -19.67
CA GLY A 361 -16.74 -18.57 -18.85
C GLY A 361 -16.11 -17.22 -19.19
N ILE A 362 -15.46 -17.07 -20.35
CA ILE A 362 -14.79 -15.82 -20.73
C ILE A 362 -15.82 -14.81 -21.22
N TYR A 363 -15.78 -13.60 -20.69
CA TYR A 363 -16.67 -12.52 -21.07
C TYR A 363 -15.87 -11.26 -21.42
N ILE A 364 -16.16 -10.71 -22.60
CA ILE A 364 -15.52 -9.53 -23.18
C ILE A 364 -16.56 -8.43 -23.33
N ASN A 365 -16.30 -7.26 -22.75
CA ASN A 365 -17.17 -6.09 -22.89
C ASN A 365 -16.34 -4.80 -22.92
N THR A 366 -17.01 -3.65 -22.90
CA THR A 366 -16.41 -2.34 -22.71
C THR A 366 -16.85 -1.75 -21.39
N PHE A 367 -15.92 -1.13 -20.65
CA PHE A 367 -16.22 -0.41 -19.41
C PHE A 367 -15.42 0.90 -19.38
N SER A 368 -16.08 2.05 -19.28
CA SER A 368 -15.45 3.39 -19.24
C SER A 368 -14.29 3.56 -20.25
N SER A 369 -14.56 3.26 -21.53
CA SER A 369 -13.62 3.27 -22.68
C SER A 369 -12.49 2.24 -22.70
N SER A 370 -12.44 1.33 -21.73
CA SER A 370 -11.54 0.18 -21.71
C SER A 370 -12.14 -1.07 -22.33
N LEU A 371 -11.27 -1.95 -22.84
CA LEU A 371 -11.65 -3.34 -23.12
C LEU A 371 -11.64 -4.12 -21.79
N LEU A 372 -12.79 -4.67 -21.42
CA LEU A 372 -12.98 -5.48 -20.21
C LEU A 372 -12.83 -6.97 -20.54
N ILE A 373 -11.98 -7.68 -19.79
CA ILE A 373 -11.76 -9.13 -19.90
C ILE A 373 -11.85 -9.78 -18.52
N HIS A 374 -12.82 -10.65 -18.29
CA HIS A 374 -12.85 -11.49 -17.08
C HIS A 374 -13.48 -12.86 -17.31
N MET A 375 -13.27 -13.77 -16.37
CA MET A 375 -14.02 -15.03 -16.30
C MET A 375 -15.20 -14.87 -15.35
N LYS A 376 -16.39 -15.27 -15.80
CA LYS A 376 -17.62 -15.28 -15.03
C LYS A 376 -18.12 -16.70 -14.78
N LYS A 377 -18.74 -16.89 -13.61
CA LYS A 377 -19.52 -18.08 -13.28
C LYS A 377 -20.76 -17.65 -12.51
N ASN A 378 -21.95 -17.94 -13.05
CA ASN A 378 -23.23 -17.48 -12.49
C ASN A 378 -23.28 -15.94 -12.30
N ASP A 379 -22.81 -15.19 -13.30
CA ASP A 379 -22.68 -13.71 -13.31
C ASP A 379 -21.64 -13.10 -12.36
N ASP A 380 -21.11 -13.87 -11.41
CA ASP A 380 -20.01 -13.45 -10.53
C ASP A 380 -18.64 -13.57 -11.22
N ILE A 381 -17.73 -12.65 -10.87
CA ILE A 381 -16.32 -12.71 -11.32
C ILE A 381 -15.66 -13.93 -10.68
N PHE A 382 -15.31 -14.91 -11.51
CA PHE A 382 -14.69 -16.17 -11.09
C PHE A 382 -13.17 -16.10 -11.09
N GLY A 383 -12.56 -15.34 -12.01
CA GLY A 383 -11.11 -15.18 -12.14
C GLY A 383 -10.72 -14.14 -13.20
N ARG A 384 -9.47 -13.71 -13.18
CA ARG A 384 -8.91 -12.75 -14.14
C ARG A 384 -7.73 -13.40 -14.87
N PRO A 385 -7.99 -14.16 -15.95
CA PRO A 385 -6.95 -14.86 -16.71
C PRO A 385 -6.10 -13.93 -17.58
N ALA A 386 -6.42 -12.65 -17.60
CA ALA A 386 -5.80 -11.55 -18.31
C ALA A 386 -6.07 -10.25 -17.55
N PRO A 387 -5.38 -9.14 -17.88
CA PRO A 387 -5.69 -7.82 -17.38
C PRO A 387 -7.20 -7.54 -17.47
N GLU A 388 -7.81 -7.16 -16.34
CA GLU A 388 -9.25 -6.88 -16.33
C GLU A 388 -9.60 -5.73 -17.28
N TYR A 389 -8.78 -4.67 -17.27
CA TYR A 389 -8.93 -3.51 -18.15
C TYR A 389 -7.73 -3.38 -19.09
N VAL A 390 -7.99 -3.32 -20.40
CA VAL A 390 -6.96 -3.16 -21.43
C VAL A 390 -7.18 -1.85 -22.19
N TYR A 391 -6.14 -1.04 -22.26
CA TYR A 391 -6.13 0.19 -23.04
C TYR A 391 -6.19 -0.11 -24.54
N VAL A 392 -7.18 0.46 -25.24
CA VAL A 392 -7.41 0.22 -26.68
C VAL A 392 -7.68 1.51 -27.47
N ARG A 393 -7.38 2.68 -26.90
CA ARG A 393 -7.74 3.98 -27.49
C ARG A 393 -6.72 4.50 -28.50
N HIS A 394 -5.54 3.91 -28.60
CA HIS A 394 -4.60 4.18 -29.70
C HIS A 394 -4.71 3.10 -30.78
N ARG A 395 -5.01 3.48 -32.02
CA ARG A 395 -5.12 2.56 -33.17
C ARG A 395 -4.01 2.77 -34.19
N LEU A 396 -3.65 1.71 -34.88
CA LEU A 396 -2.73 1.80 -36.01
C LEU A 396 -3.44 2.39 -37.24
N GLY A 397 -2.78 3.30 -37.96
CA GLY A 397 -3.29 3.90 -39.20
C GLY A 397 -3.93 5.28 -39.03
N LYS A 398 -5.07 5.53 -39.69
CA LYS A 398 -5.69 6.86 -39.77
C LYS A 398 -6.37 7.24 -38.45
N ASN A 399 -6.17 8.47 -37.97
CA ASN A 399 -6.60 8.99 -36.66
C ASN A 399 -6.14 8.03 -35.54
N PRO A 400 -4.84 8.09 -35.19
CA PRO A 400 -4.22 7.11 -34.31
C PRO A 400 -4.70 7.23 -32.86
N ASN A 401 -5.28 8.36 -32.44
CA ASN A 401 -5.88 8.53 -31.13
C ASN A 401 -7.41 8.59 -31.25
N LEU A 402 -8.10 7.59 -30.70
CA LEU A 402 -9.56 7.53 -30.72
C LEU A 402 -10.20 8.59 -29.81
N ASN A 403 -9.48 9.16 -28.84
CA ASN A 403 -10.02 10.27 -28.05
C ASN A 403 -10.34 11.50 -28.94
N ASP A 404 -9.75 11.62 -30.13
CA ASP A 404 -10.06 12.68 -31.10
C ASP A 404 -11.30 12.37 -31.97
N GLU A 405 -12.00 11.27 -31.71
CA GLU A 405 -13.21 10.85 -32.42
C GLU A 405 -14.44 10.98 -31.51
N LYS A 406 -15.46 11.72 -31.95
CA LYS A 406 -16.72 11.89 -31.17
C LYS A 406 -17.47 10.58 -30.92
N ASP A 407 -17.29 9.60 -31.80
CA ASP A 407 -17.92 8.27 -31.73
C ASP A 407 -16.99 7.19 -31.18
N MET A 408 -15.92 7.57 -30.45
CA MET A 408 -14.95 6.66 -29.83
C MET A 408 -15.58 5.42 -29.19
N MET A 409 -16.57 5.61 -28.30
CA MET A 409 -17.23 4.50 -27.62
C MET A 409 -17.92 3.53 -28.58
N SER A 410 -18.48 4.03 -29.69
CA SER A 410 -19.08 3.18 -30.73
C SER A 410 -18.00 2.38 -31.47
N ILE A 411 -16.86 3.01 -31.78
CA ILE A 411 -15.72 2.36 -32.42
C ILE A 411 -15.19 1.22 -31.54
N ILE A 412 -14.97 1.48 -30.24
CA ILE A 412 -14.49 0.48 -29.28
C ILE A 412 -15.52 -0.66 -29.16
N LYS A 413 -16.81 -0.34 -28.97
CA LYS A 413 -17.88 -1.35 -28.85
C LYS A 413 -18.00 -2.23 -30.11
N LYS A 414 -17.77 -1.66 -31.29
CA LYS A 414 -17.79 -2.38 -32.58
C LYS A 414 -16.59 -3.31 -32.74
N GLY A 415 -15.42 -2.92 -32.24
CA GLY A 415 -14.16 -3.65 -32.43
C GLY A 415 -13.71 -3.72 -33.89
N GLY A 416 -12.78 -4.62 -34.18
CA GLY A 416 -12.29 -4.93 -35.54
C GLY A 416 -11.20 -4.00 -36.06
N TYR A 417 -10.51 -3.27 -35.18
CA TYR A 417 -9.34 -2.45 -35.50
C TYR A 417 -8.14 -2.88 -34.66
N ASP A 418 -6.94 -2.56 -35.13
CA ASP A 418 -5.70 -2.91 -34.44
C ASP A 418 -5.32 -1.78 -33.46
N ALA A 419 -5.49 -2.04 -32.17
CA ALA A 419 -5.09 -1.14 -31.09
C ALA A 419 -3.63 -1.40 -30.69
N VAL A 420 -2.86 -0.34 -30.44
CA VAL A 420 -1.49 -0.44 -29.91
C VAL A 420 -1.55 -0.85 -28.44
N LEU A 421 -0.76 -1.85 -28.06
CA LEU A 421 -0.60 -2.26 -26.67
C LEU A 421 0.57 -1.52 -26.01
N TYR A 422 0.43 -1.28 -24.71
CA TYR A 422 1.45 -0.65 -23.88
C TYR A 422 1.92 -1.65 -22.82
N LYS A 423 3.19 -1.53 -22.46
CA LYS A 423 3.80 -2.24 -21.33
C LYS A 423 4.04 -1.27 -20.18
N ASP A 424 3.97 -1.81 -18.98
CA ASP A 424 4.52 -1.24 -17.77
C ASP A 424 5.52 -2.24 -17.19
N TYR A 425 6.24 -1.84 -16.15
CA TYR A 425 7.27 -2.68 -15.53
C TYR A 425 6.79 -3.32 -14.22
N THR A 426 5.47 -3.46 -14.05
CA THR A 426 4.87 -4.20 -12.93
C THR A 426 4.92 -5.71 -13.21
N GLY A 427 4.82 -6.53 -12.17
CA GLY A 427 4.85 -7.98 -12.30
C GLY A 427 4.94 -8.69 -10.96
N ASP A 428 4.97 -10.01 -11.02
CA ASP A 428 5.20 -10.85 -9.85
C ASP A 428 6.30 -11.88 -10.12
N GLY A 429 6.74 -12.50 -9.03
CA GLY A 429 7.97 -13.26 -9.04
C GLY A 429 8.29 -13.92 -7.71
N TRP A 430 9.53 -14.35 -7.58
CA TRP A 430 10.01 -15.06 -6.41
C TRP A 430 11.45 -14.69 -6.06
N ILE A 431 11.76 -14.78 -4.76
CA ILE A 431 13.12 -14.67 -4.23
C ILE A 431 13.48 -15.99 -3.54
N GLU A 432 14.54 -16.64 -3.98
CA GLU A 432 14.97 -17.94 -3.45
C GLU A 432 16.41 -17.86 -2.92
N ALA A 433 16.66 -18.50 -1.78
CA ALA A 433 18.00 -18.68 -1.26
C ALA A 433 18.77 -19.73 -2.08
N LYS A 434 20.01 -19.44 -2.44
CA LYS A 434 20.96 -20.36 -3.08
C LYS A 434 22.19 -20.56 -2.21
N GLY A 435 22.69 -21.80 -2.16
CA GLY A 435 23.76 -22.22 -1.26
C GLY A 435 23.23 -22.71 0.08
N ALA A 436 23.98 -22.52 1.17
CA ALA A 436 23.64 -22.94 2.53
C ALA A 436 23.19 -24.42 2.63
N GLU A 437 24.04 -25.35 2.20
CA GLU A 437 23.80 -26.80 2.26
C GLU A 437 23.82 -27.32 3.71
N LEU A 438 22.75 -27.01 4.44
CA LEU A 438 22.56 -27.40 5.84
C LEU A 438 21.81 -28.72 5.91
N ILE A 439 22.23 -29.58 6.84
CA ILE A 439 21.61 -30.88 7.09
C ILE A 439 20.69 -30.78 8.29
N ASP A 440 19.47 -31.29 8.17
CA ASP A 440 18.59 -31.51 9.31
C ASP A 440 19.17 -32.62 10.21
N PRO A 441 19.56 -32.34 11.46
CA PRO A 441 20.13 -33.34 12.36
C PRO A 441 19.16 -34.47 12.73
N LYS A 442 17.84 -34.27 12.64
CA LYS A 442 16.84 -35.32 12.93
C LYS A 442 16.68 -36.29 11.76
N SER A 443 16.56 -35.79 10.54
CA SER A 443 16.33 -36.63 9.35
C SER A 443 17.61 -37.04 8.60
N GLY A 444 18.73 -36.36 8.83
CA GLY A 444 19.98 -36.54 8.11
C GLY A 444 19.94 -36.10 6.65
N LYS A 445 18.90 -35.34 6.25
CA LYS A 445 18.70 -34.88 4.87
C LYS A 445 19.00 -33.38 4.74
N PRO A 446 19.36 -32.89 3.54
CA PRO A 446 19.44 -31.46 3.27
C PRO A 446 18.12 -30.76 3.59
N LEU A 447 18.20 -29.58 4.19
CA LEU A 447 17.04 -28.73 4.41
C LEU A 447 16.47 -28.24 3.07
N ALA A 448 15.14 -28.22 2.98
CA ALA A 448 14.46 -27.69 1.80
C ALA A 448 14.51 -26.15 1.78
N HIS A 449 14.52 -25.59 0.56
CA HIS A 449 14.51 -24.15 0.32
C HIS A 449 13.11 -23.69 -0.09
N TYR A 450 12.64 -22.61 0.51
CA TYR A 450 11.31 -22.07 0.26
C TYR A 450 11.40 -20.58 -0.10
N ALA A 451 10.95 -20.25 -1.31
CA ALA A 451 11.04 -18.92 -1.87
C ALA A 451 10.01 -17.94 -1.27
N ALA A 452 10.36 -16.66 -1.17
CA ALA A 452 9.39 -15.60 -0.94
C ALA A 452 8.68 -15.25 -2.24
N TYR A 453 7.41 -14.86 -2.15
CA TYR A 453 6.70 -14.19 -3.22
C TYR A 453 7.13 -12.72 -3.29
N SER A 454 7.32 -12.20 -4.49
CA SER A 454 7.81 -10.84 -4.69
C SER A 454 7.00 -10.13 -5.74
N MET A 455 6.43 -8.99 -5.38
CA MET A 455 5.57 -8.19 -6.24
C MET A 455 6.24 -6.87 -6.58
N ILE A 456 6.17 -6.50 -7.85
CA ILE A 456 6.60 -5.20 -8.37
C ILE A 456 5.33 -4.48 -8.82
N THR A 457 4.89 -3.50 -8.05
CA THR A 457 3.55 -2.92 -8.17
C THR A 457 3.59 -1.47 -8.66
N ALA A 458 2.41 -0.93 -8.95
CA ALA A 458 2.24 0.47 -9.35
C ALA A 458 2.72 1.43 -8.22
N PRO A 459 3.00 2.70 -8.55
CA PRO A 459 3.24 3.72 -7.54
C PRO A 459 2.09 3.84 -6.54
N ASP A 460 2.40 4.33 -5.36
CA ASP A 460 1.45 4.65 -4.29
C ASP A 460 1.32 6.17 -4.20
N PHE A 461 0.08 6.66 -4.21
CA PHE A 461 -0.20 8.10 -4.20
C PHE A 461 -0.44 8.71 -2.81
N PHE A 462 -0.53 7.90 -1.75
CA PHE A 462 -0.71 8.34 -0.35
C PHE A 462 0.33 7.72 0.57
N LEU A 463 1.59 8.00 0.29
CA LEU A 463 2.74 7.32 0.89
C LEU A 463 2.91 7.47 2.41
N ASN A 464 2.21 8.42 3.02
CA ASN A 464 2.21 8.67 4.46
C ASN A 464 0.91 8.21 5.14
N SER A 465 0.12 7.39 4.44
CA SER A 465 -1.09 6.74 4.95
C SER A 465 -1.09 5.29 4.49
N ASP A 466 -0.83 4.33 5.38
CA ASP A 466 -0.81 2.93 4.99
C ASP A 466 -2.21 2.28 5.07
N GLN A 467 -2.42 1.21 4.28
CA GLN A 467 -3.72 0.51 4.18
C GLN A 467 -4.19 -0.03 5.54
N ARG A 468 -3.27 -0.50 6.38
CA ARG A 468 -3.55 -1.04 7.71
C ARG A 468 -3.96 0.05 8.69
N GLU A 469 -3.33 1.20 8.68
CA GLU A 469 -3.67 2.34 9.53
C GLU A 469 -5.11 2.79 9.28
N LEU A 470 -5.50 2.90 8.01
CA LEU A 470 -6.87 3.19 7.60
C LEU A 470 -7.83 2.07 8.04
N MET A 471 -7.44 0.80 7.89
CA MET A 471 -8.25 -0.34 8.33
C MET A 471 -8.43 -0.39 9.86
N ASN A 472 -7.36 -0.16 10.63
CA ASN A 472 -7.41 -0.11 12.09
C ASN A 472 -8.30 1.05 12.57
N TRP A 473 -8.23 2.20 11.89
CA TRP A 473 -9.12 3.33 12.17
C TRP A 473 -10.57 2.98 11.83
N TYR A 474 -10.83 2.40 10.66
CA TYR A 474 -12.17 1.96 10.22
C TYR A 474 -12.82 1.00 11.21
N ASP A 475 -12.07 0.01 11.70
CA ASP A 475 -12.52 -0.99 12.67
C ASP A 475 -12.91 -0.39 14.04
N GLN A 476 -12.49 0.84 14.34
CA GLN A 476 -12.84 1.56 15.57
C GLN A 476 -14.06 2.49 15.39
N GLN A 477 -14.52 2.73 14.16
CA GLN A 477 -15.64 3.64 13.89
C GLN A 477 -16.99 2.99 14.14
N SER A 478 -18.03 3.80 14.38
CA SER A 478 -19.42 3.33 14.47
C SER A 478 -19.94 2.85 13.11
N GLU A 479 -20.93 1.95 13.12
CA GLU A 479 -21.55 1.41 11.89
C GLU A 479 -22.02 2.52 10.94
N ARG A 480 -22.65 3.57 11.50
CA ARG A 480 -23.10 4.73 10.74
C ARG A 480 -21.96 5.50 10.05
N LEU A 481 -20.82 5.70 10.73
CA LEU A 481 -19.68 6.36 10.10
C LEU A 481 -19.06 5.47 9.03
N ARG A 482 -19.03 4.15 9.23
CA ARG A 482 -18.58 3.21 8.19
C ARG A 482 -19.44 3.31 6.93
N GLU A 483 -20.77 3.30 7.06
CA GLU A 483 -21.70 3.50 5.93
C GLU A 483 -21.53 4.86 5.22
N LEU A 484 -21.04 5.88 5.94
CA LEU A 484 -20.81 7.20 5.37
C LEU A 484 -19.50 7.33 4.60
N THR A 485 -18.56 6.40 4.79
CA THR A 485 -17.18 6.51 4.32
C THR A 485 -16.96 5.63 3.09
N TRP A 486 -16.38 4.43 3.22
CA TRP A 486 -16.16 3.53 2.10
C TRP A 486 -17.28 2.50 1.96
N GLU A 487 -17.67 2.17 0.73
CA GLU A 487 -18.58 1.05 0.47
C GLU A 487 -17.94 -0.28 0.87
N VAL A 488 -16.62 -0.36 0.73
CA VAL A 488 -15.80 -1.54 0.97
C VAL A 488 -14.75 -1.22 2.01
N PRO A 489 -14.60 -2.02 3.07
CA PRO A 489 -13.53 -1.84 4.03
C PRO A 489 -12.15 -1.87 3.34
N PRO A 490 -11.19 -1.06 3.79
CA PRO A 490 -9.85 -1.00 3.23
C PRO A 490 -9.01 -2.23 3.62
N PHE A 491 -9.40 -3.43 3.21
CA PHE A 491 -8.67 -4.66 3.52
C PHE A 491 -7.22 -4.62 3.03
N THR A 492 -6.32 -5.15 3.86
CA THR A 492 -4.89 -5.23 3.54
C THR A 492 -4.58 -6.55 2.83
N LEU A 493 -3.51 -6.60 2.04
CA LEU A 493 -3.06 -7.86 1.45
C LEU A 493 -2.59 -8.87 2.50
N SER A 494 -2.06 -8.39 3.64
CA SER A 494 -1.66 -9.25 4.76
C SER A 494 -2.82 -9.99 5.41
N ASP A 495 -4.03 -9.47 5.22
CA ASP A 495 -5.21 -10.14 5.69
C ASP A 495 -5.50 -11.38 4.86
N ASN A 496 -5.23 -11.43 3.55
CA ASN A 496 -5.64 -12.54 2.68
C ASN A 496 -5.10 -13.93 3.10
N ARG A 497 -5.88 -15.00 2.83
CA ARG A 497 -5.44 -16.41 2.99
C ARG A 497 -5.58 -17.19 1.68
N ILE A 498 -4.90 -16.68 0.66
CA ILE A 498 -4.90 -17.21 -0.70
C ILE A 498 -3.46 -17.59 -1.05
N ALA A 499 -3.30 -18.70 -1.78
CA ALA A 499 -1.99 -19.07 -2.32
C ALA A 499 -1.49 -18.00 -3.29
N VAL A 500 -0.18 -17.74 -3.30
CA VAL A 500 0.43 -16.84 -4.29
C VAL A 500 0.47 -17.48 -5.68
N ASN A 501 0.96 -16.77 -6.69
CA ASN A 501 0.89 -17.17 -8.09
C ASN A 501 1.40 -18.60 -8.36
N LEU A 502 0.47 -19.53 -8.57
CA LEU A 502 0.74 -20.96 -8.75
C LEU A 502 1.27 -21.31 -10.14
N GLU A 503 1.37 -20.34 -11.03
CA GLU A 503 1.88 -20.53 -12.39
C GLU A 503 3.35 -20.11 -12.55
N LEU A 504 3.93 -19.48 -11.52
CA LEU A 504 5.36 -19.16 -11.47
C LEU A 504 6.21 -20.44 -11.32
N LYS A 505 7.33 -20.48 -12.05
CA LYS A 505 8.24 -21.63 -12.13
C LYS A 505 9.66 -21.22 -11.73
N SER A 506 10.40 -22.17 -11.15
CA SER A 506 11.79 -21.96 -10.72
C SER A 506 12.81 -21.97 -11.87
N ASP A 507 12.45 -22.62 -12.98
CA ASP A 507 13.17 -22.59 -14.27
C ASP A 507 12.16 -22.85 -15.40
N ASN A 508 12.42 -22.31 -16.59
CA ASN A 508 11.60 -22.52 -17.78
C ASN A 508 11.56 -23.99 -18.24
N ASN A 509 12.51 -24.81 -17.77
CA ASN A 509 12.60 -26.24 -18.10
C ASN A 509 11.89 -27.17 -17.12
N THR A 510 11.41 -26.67 -15.97
CA THR A 510 10.66 -27.49 -15.00
C THR A 510 9.16 -27.28 -15.18
N ASN A 511 8.39 -28.36 -15.08
CA ASN A 511 6.92 -28.30 -15.09
C ASN A 511 6.34 -28.10 -13.67
N SER A 512 7.18 -27.99 -12.65
CA SER A 512 6.77 -27.81 -11.25
C SER A 512 6.63 -26.33 -10.92
N ALA A 513 5.47 -25.93 -10.41
CA ALA A 513 5.27 -24.63 -9.78
C ALA A 513 6.26 -24.44 -8.62
N ILE A 514 6.75 -23.22 -8.45
CA ILE A 514 7.64 -22.90 -7.32
C ILE A 514 6.89 -22.79 -5.99
N PHE A 515 5.60 -22.43 -6.05
CA PHE A 515 4.74 -22.28 -4.88
C PHE A 515 3.76 -23.44 -4.75
N ASN A 516 3.39 -23.74 -3.50
CA ASN A 516 2.46 -24.81 -3.15
C ASN A 516 1.06 -24.21 -2.94
N GLU A 517 0.02 -24.83 -3.50
CA GLU A 517 -1.37 -24.39 -3.33
C GLU A 517 -1.89 -24.41 -1.89
N ASN A 518 -1.22 -25.12 -0.99
CA ASN A 518 -1.55 -25.18 0.43
C ASN A 518 -0.74 -24.18 1.28
N ASP A 519 0.21 -23.45 0.69
CA ASP A 519 0.93 -22.34 1.34
C ASP A 519 0.13 -21.05 1.13
N ASP A 520 -1.04 -20.98 1.78
CA ASP A 520 -2.00 -19.87 1.64
C ASP A 520 -1.86 -18.79 2.70
N THR A 521 -0.80 -18.85 3.51
CA THR A 521 -0.48 -17.86 4.56
C THR A 521 0.66 -16.93 4.17
N MET A 522 1.13 -16.98 2.92
CA MET A 522 2.35 -16.30 2.49
C MET A 522 2.31 -14.76 2.57
N THR A 523 1.14 -14.14 2.52
CA THR A 523 1.01 -12.69 2.69
C THR A 523 0.89 -12.26 4.15
N ALA A 524 0.63 -13.20 5.06
CA ALA A 524 0.49 -12.89 6.48
C ALA A 524 1.81 -12.34 7.05
N ILE A 525 1.69 -11.48 8.07
CA ILE A 525 2.82 -10.92 8.80
C ILE A 525 2.91 -11.60 10.17
N ILE A 526 4.07 -12.16 10.48
CA ILE A 526 4.38 -12.87 11.73
C ILE A 526 5.62 -12.28 12.41
N SER A 527 5.85 -12.63 13.66
CA SER A 527 7.06 -12.26 14.41
C SER A 527 8.01 -13.45 14.59
N LEU A 528 9.13 -13.23 15.27
CA LEU A 528 9.84 -14.32 15.93
C LEU A 528 8.94 -14.99 16.99
N PRO A 529 9.13 -16.29 17.28
CA PRO A 529 8.30 -16.99 18.26
C PRO A 529 8.68 -16.61 19.69
N TYR A 530 7.66 -16.31 20.49
CA TYR A 530 7.79 -15.98 21.90
C TYR A 530 7.33 -17.14 22.79
N GLN A 531 8.22 -17.64 23.66
CA GLN A 531 7.86 -18.65 24.66
C GLN A 531 6.97 -18.09 25.79
N LYS A 532 7.06 -16.78 26.03
CA LYS A 532 6.25 -16.04 26.99
C LYS A 532 5.69 -14.81 26.29
N ALA A 533 4.43 -14.50 26.53
CA ALA A 533 3.78 -13.32 25.96
C ALA A 533 4.64 -12.06 26.21
N PRO A 534 4.92 -11.26 25.15
CA PRO A 534 5.68 -10.04 25.29
C PRO A 534 5.03 -9.03 26.24
N GLU A 535 5.85 -8.31 27.00
CA GLU A 535 5.37 -7.29 27.92
C GLU A 535 5.01 -5.97 27.20
N LEU A 536 3.89 -5.37 27.58
CA LEU A 536 3.41 -4.09 27.02
C LEU A 536 4.32 -2.92 27.42
N THR A 537 4.73 -2.12 26.43
CA THR A 537 5.41 -0.81 26.56
C THR A 537 4.48 0.33 26.13
N LYS A 538 5.03 1.52 25.86
CA LYS A 538 4.26 2.63 25.29
C LYS A 538 3.89 2.30 23.83
N LEU A 539 2.62 2.51 23.48
CA LEU A 539 2.11 2.36 22.11
C LEU A 539 1.95 3.68 21.37
N ASP A 540 1.82 4.78 22.12
CA ASP A 540 1.79 6.14 21.60
C ASP A 540 3.23 6.62 21.35
N VAL A 541 3.79 6.11 20.25
CA VAL A 541 5.09 6.47 19.69
C VAL A 541 4.88 6.91 18.24
N PRO A 542 5.75 7.78 17.69
CA PRO A 542 5.64 8.16 16.29
C PRO A 542 5.71 6.94 15.37
N LEU A 543 4.86 6.94 14.34
CA LEU A 543 4.90 5.99 13.24
C LEU A 543 5.93 6.46 12.21
N GLY A 544 6.55 5.52 11.50
CA GLY A 544 7.58 5.85 10.51
C GLY A 544 6.95 6.36 9.21
N SER A 545 7.30 7.58 8.78
CA SER A 545 6.98 8.12 7.46
C SER A 545 7.98 7.59 6.43
N ARG A 546 7.77 6.35 5.98
CA ARG A 546 8.63 5.65 5.01
C ARG A 546 7.86 4.60 4.23
N HIS A 547 8.41 4.18 3.10
CA HIS A 547 7.91 3.00 2.38
C HIS A 547 7.98 1.74 3.26
N SER A 548 6.84 1.09 3.41
CA SER A 548 6.74 -0.27 3.93
C SER A 548 6.64 -1.24 2.75
N TYR A 549 7.49 -2.26 2.75
CA TYR A 549 7.50 -3.33 1.76
C TYR A 549 6.82 -4.62 2.27
N LEU A 550 6.12 -4.59 3.41
CA LEU A 550 5.30 -5.72 3.87
C LEU A 550 3.82 -5.60 3.43
N PRO A 551 3.08 -6.73 3.34
CA PRO A 551 1.73 -6.77 2.77
C PRO A 551 0.62 -6.01 3.53
N ASP A 552 0.88 -5.49 4.72
CA ASP A 552 -0.11 -4.68 5.45
C ASP A 552 -0.21 -3.25 4.90
N ALA A 553 0.81 -2.78 4.17
CA ALA A 553 0.79 -1.51 3.46
C ALA A 553 0.24 -1.60 2.02
N ALA A 554 -0.11 -2.80 1.54
CA ALA A 554 -0.67 -3.02 0.21
C ALA A 554 -2.17 -3.32 0.23
N SER A 555 -2.84 -2.99 -0.87
CA SER A 555 -4.24 -3.31 -1.09
C SER A 555 -4.46 -4.83 -1.15
N GLY A 556 -5.52 -5.33 -0.50
CA GLY A 556 -5.99 -6.71 -0.69
C GLY A 556 -6.65 -6.94 -2.06
N ILE A 557 -7.46 -8.01 -2.16
CA ILE A 557 -8.28 -8.29 -3.35
C ILE A 557 -9.75 -7.92 -3.10
N PHE A 558 -10.32 -7.06 -3.95
CA PHE A 558 -11.76 -6.78 -3.95
C PHE A 558 -12.28 -6.70 -5.39
N ALA A 559 -11.81 -5.73 -6.18
CA ALA A 559 -12.08 -5.66 -7.62
C ALA A 559 -11.10 -4.71 -8.30
N PRO A 560 -10.43 -5.11 -9.40
CA PRO A 560 -9.08 -5.71 -9.27
C PRO A 560 -8.25 -5.04 -8.15
N GLY A 561 -7.34 -5.76 -7.47
CA GLY A 561 -6.52 -5.06 -6.46
C GLY A 561 -5.66 -3.96 -7.11
N TRP A 562 -5.05 -3.08 -6.31
CA TRP A 562 -4.07 -2.11 -6.83
C TRP A 562 -2.69 -2.76 -6.97
N ASP A 563 -2.29 -3.48 -5.93
CA ASP A 563 -1.00 -4.17 -5.84
C ASP A 563 -1.02 -5.56 -6.45
N VAL A 564 -2.15 -6.26 -6.40
CA VAL A 564 -2.27 -7.64 -6.88
C VAL A 564 -3.69 -8.00 -7.29
N SER A 565 -3.83 -8.90 -8.25
CA SER A 565 -5.13 -9.44 -8.68
C SER A 565 -5.26 -10.91 -8.26
N PHE A 566 -6.24 -11.62 -8.80
CA PHE A 566 -6.35 -13.06 -8.60
C PHE A 566 -6.82 -13.79 -9.85
N ASP A 567 -6.47 -15.06 -9.92
CA ASP A 567 -6.94 -15.98 -10.94
C ASP A 567 -7.18 -17.37 -10.33
N ARG A 568 -7.58 -18.33 -11.16
CA ARG A 568 -7.83 -19.71 -10.75
C ARG A 568 -7.13 -20.71 -11.65
N THR A 569 -6.62 -21.78 -11.04
CA THR A 569 -6.11 -22.93 -11.78
C THR A 569 -7.27 -23.62 -12.51
N LYS A 570 -6.93 -24.55 -13.42
CA LYS A 570 -7.95 -25.41 -14.06
C LYS A 570 -8.78 -26.24 -13.08
N SER A 571 -8.23 -26.57 -11.90
CA SER A 571 -8.96 -27.26 -10.83
C SER A 571 -9.85 -26.32 -10.00
N GLY A 572 -9.84 -25.02 -10.30
CA GLY A 572 -10.63 -23.99 -9.61
C GLY A 572 -9.96 -23.41 -8.36
N LYS A 573 -8.69 -23.77 -8.09
CA LYS A 573 -7.95 -23.23 -6.94
C LYS A 573 -7.59 -21.77 -7.20
N GLN A 574 -8.07 -20.88 -6.33
CA GLN A 574 -7.75 -19.45 -6.36
C GLN A 574 -6.30 -19.20 -5.96
N PHE A 575 -5.66 -18.28 -6.67
CA PHE A 575 -4.33 -17.78 -6.36
C PHE A 575 -4.18 -16.29 -6.70
N LEU A 576 -3.26 -15.61 -6.05
CA LEU A 576 -2.91 -14.22 -6.34
C LEU A 576 -2.07 -14.11 -7.62
N ALA A 577 -2.31 -13.09 -8.45
CA ALA A 577 -1.59 -12.90 -9.70
C ALA A 577 -1.49 -11.43 -10.08
N ALA A 578 -0.32 -10.94 -10.48
CA ALA A 578 -0.15 -9.57 -10.94
C ALA A 578 -0.73 -9.32 -12.35
N TYR A 579 -0.78 -10.36 -13.21
CA TYR A 579 -1.22 -10.18 -14.60
C TYR A 579 -2.71 -9.88 -14.77
N GLY A 580 -3.53 -10.05 -13.72
CA GLY A 580 -4.95 -9.70 -13.74
C GLY A 580 -5.22 -8.21 -13.55
N LEU A 581 -4.21 -7.42 -13.18
CA LEU A 581 -4.26 -5.95 -13.07
C LEU A 581 -4.34 -5.31 -14.46
N GLY A 582 -4.82 -4.07 -14.54
CA GLY A 582 -4.96 -3.34 -15.81
C GLY A 582 -3.66 -3.27 -16.64
N SER A 583 -3.84 -3.21 -17.96
CA SER A 583 -2.75 -3.19 -18.94
C SER A 583 -2.83 -1.94 -19.83
N PRO A 584 -1.94 -0.95 -19.61
CA PRO A 584 -1.01 -0.84 -18.48
C PRO A 584 -1.72 -0.41 -17.19
N PHE A 585 -1.03 -0.44 -16.06
CA PHE A 585 -1.62 -0.11 -14.74
C PHE A 585 -2.35 1.25 -14.67
N PRO A 586 -1.98 2.33 -15.39
CA PRO A 586 -2.72 3.59 -15.31
C PRO A 586 -4.18 3.49 -15.77
N GLU A 587 -4.51 2.52 -16.62
CA GLU A 587 -5.90 2.29 -17.02
C GLU A 587 -6.74 1.76 -15.86
N ASP A 588 -6.15 0.96 -14.98
CA ASP A 588 -6.76 0.51 -13.72
C ASP A 588 -6.84 1.66 -12.71
N SER A 589 -5.75 2.42 -12.57
CA SER A 589 -5.69 3.56 -11.64
C SER A 589 -6.79 4.58 -11.88
N LYS A 590 -7.16 4.82 -13.15
CA LYS A 590 -8.30 5.69 -13.53
C LYS A 590 -9.60 5.21 -12.90
N LEU A 591 -9.85 3.90 -12.96
CA LEU A 591 -11.09 3.30 -12.47
C LEU A 591 -11.09 3.26 -10.94
N CYS A 592 -10.01 2.81 -10.30
CA CYS A 592 -9.92 2.83 -8.83
C CYS A 592 -10.08 4.25 -8.25
N ALA A 593 -9.53 5.26 -8.92
CA ALA A 593 -9.66 6.66 -8.51
C ALA A 593 -11.08 7.20 -8.71
N ALA A 594 -11.74 6.82 -9.81
CA ALA A 594 -13.11 7.26 -10.13
C ALA A 594 -14.17 6.69 -9.17
N LEU A 595 -13.92 5.53 -8.57
CA LEU A 595 -14.82 4.86 -7.62
C LEU A 595 -14.61 5.38 -6.18
N SER A 596 -14.31 6.67 -6.02
CA SER A 596 -14.13 7.35 -4.74
C SER A 596 -13.12 6.68 -3.83
N THR A 597 -11.86 6.63 -4.27
CA THR A 597 -10.74 6.05 -3.53
C THR A 597 -10.97 4.57 -3.18
N PHE A 598 -11.22 3.77 -4.22
CA PHE A 598 -11.55 2.33 -4.08
C PHE A 598 -10.52 1.55 -3.24
N TRP A 599 -9.26 1.97 -3.32
CA TRP A 599 -8.17 1.53 -2.47
C TRP A 599 -7.61 2.73 -1.68
N PRO A 600 -8.09 2.97 -0.45
CA PRO A 600 -7.90 4.24 0.24
C PRO A 600 -6.47 4.70 0.46
N ALA A 601 -5.55 3.77 0.71
CA ALA A 601 -4.15 4.11 0.96
C ALA A 601 -3.32 4.30 -0.31
N VAL A 602 -3.86 4.06 -1.51
CA VAL A 602 -3.06 4.07 -2.75
C VAL A 602 -3.72 4.81 -3.92
N ALA A 603 -5.05 4.91 -3.95
CA ALA A 603 -5.82 5.51 -5.04
C ALA A 603 -6.43 6.86 -4.63
N PRO A 604 -6.02 7.99 -5.24
CA PRO A 604 -6.63 9.31 -5.00
C PRO A 604 -8.12 9.35 -5.39
N ASP A 605 -8.95 10.09 -4.64
CA ASP A 605 -10.37 10.25 -4.95
C ASP A 605 -10.57 11.25 -6.12
N ALA A 606 -10.75 10.71 -7.32
CA ALA A 606 -11.00 11.49 -8.52
C ALA A 606 -12.49 11.71 -8.82
N ALA A 607 -13.41 11.31 -7.93
CA ALA A 607 -14.85 11.39 -8.17
C ALA A 607 -15.37 12.82 -8.36
N ARG A 608 -14.59 13.84 -7.94
CA ARG A 608 -14.86 15.26 -8.18
C ARG A 608 -14.14 15.86 -9.40
N THR A 609 -13.27 15.11 -10.07
CA THR A 609 -12.41 15.62 -11.16
C THR A 609 -13.12 15.61 -12.51
N PHE A 610 -13.87 14.56 -12.82
CA PHE A 610 -14.56 14.36 -14.11
C PHE A 610 -15.98 13.82 -13.90
N GLU A 611 -16.76 13.72 -14.97
CA GLU A 611 -18.15 13.22 -14.95
C GLU A 611 -18.39 12.31 -16.17
N SER A 612 -19.22 11.28 -16.03
CA SER A 612 -19.51 10.36 -17.15
C SER A 612 -20.52 10.96 -18.14
N THR A 613 -20.37 10.63 -19.43
CA THR A 613 -21.37 10.94 -20.46
C THR A 613 -22.56 9.98 -20.45
N GLU A 614 -22.42 8.79 -19.86
CA GLU A 614 -23.50 7.80 -19.71
C GLU A 614 -24.28 8.02 -18.39
N ILE A 615 -25.47 7.41 -18.28
CA ILE A 615 -26.25 7.37 -17.03
C ILE A 615 -25.78 6.14 -16.24
N GLU A 616 -24.53 6.18 -15.77
CA GLU A 616 -24.02 5.19 -14.82
C GLU A 616 -24.28 5.67 -13.38
N PRO A 617 -24.45 4.77 -12.40
CA PRO A 617 -24.40 5.17 -11.00
C PRO A 617 -23.03 5.81 -10.71
N TRP A 618 -23.03 7.13 -10.49
CA TRP A 618 -21.83 7.91 -10.19
C TRP A 618 -21.46 7.76 -8.72
N TRP A 619 -20.17 7.63 -8.43
CA TRP A 619 -19.67 7.45 -7.06
C TRP A 619 -19.53 8.80 -6.34
N PRO A 620 -20.01 8.92 -5.09
CA PRO A 620 -19.92 10.16 -4.34
C PRO A 620 -18.50 10.32 -3.79
N THR A 621 -17.90 11.51 -3.86
CA THR A 621 -16.58 11.78 -3.23
C THR A 621 -16.60 11.40 -1.75
N VAL A 622 -15.58 10.67 -1.28
CA VAL A 622 -15.42 10.19 0.10
C VAL A 622 -14.24 10.87 0.78
N SER A 623 -13.11 11.00 0.09
CA SER A 623 -11.91 11.66 0.62
C SER A 623 -11.46 12.72 -0.40
N PRO A 624 -12.06 13.92 -0.38
CA PRO A 624 -11.86 14.90 -1.44
C PRO A 624 -10.40 15.29 -1.62
N LEU A 625 -9.93 15.25 -2.86
CA LEU A 625 -8.72 15.94 -3.25
C LEU A 625 -8.95 17.46 -3.22
N THR A 626 -7.95 18.21 -2.78
CA THR A 626 -7.95 19.68 -2.75
C THR A 626 -7.96 20.28 -4.15
N ASP A 627 -8.35 21.55 -4.25
CA ASP A 627 -8.33 22.27 -5.52
C ASP A 627 -6.93 22.35 -6.16
N GLU A 628 -5.87 22.25 -5.36
CA GLU A 628 -4.48 22.19 -5.86
C GLU A 628 -4.14 20.81 -6.40
N GLU A 629 -4.52 19.73 -5.70
CA GLU A 629 -4.30 18.33 -6.10
C GLU A 629 -5.05 17.93 -7.38
N VAL A 630 -6.19 18.59 -7.69
CA VAL A 630 -6.91 18.41 -8.98
C VAL A 630 -6.61 19.50 -10.00
N GLY A 631 -5.67 20.42 -9.72
CA GLY A 631 -5.24 21.46 -10.65
C GLY A 631 -6.28 22.53 -10.99
N ILE A 632 -7.35 22.68 -10.19
CA ILE A 632 -8.26 23.84 -10.27
C ILE A 632 -7.48 25.11 -9.92
N LYS A 633 -6.67 25.03 -8.86
CA LYS A 633 -5.67 26.03 -8.46
C LYS A 633 -4.28 25.47 -8.76
N GLY A 634 -3.41 26.28 -9.35
CA GLY A 634 -2.11 25.79 -9.83
C GLY A 634 -2.24 24.96 -11.11
N ASN A 635 -1.18 24.21 -11.45
CA ASN A 635 -1.08 23.44 -12.71
C ASN A 635 -0.44 22.06 -12.50
N ILE A 636 -0.59 21.46 -11.31
CA ILE A 636 0.02 20.17 -10.95
C ILE A 636 -1.08 19.20 -10.46
N PRO A 637 -2.07 18.84 -11.31
CA PRO A 637 -3.00 17.78 -10.95
C PRO A 637 -2.23 16.46 -10.81
N TRP A 638 -2.61 15.63 -9.83
CA TRP A 638 -1.92 14.37 -9.53
C TRP A 638 -1.90 13.37 -10.70
N ASP A 639 -2.89 13.42 -11.59
CA ASP A 639 -3.11 12.49 -12.71
C ASP A 639 -2.93 13.15 -14.10
N GLY A 640 -2.56 14.43 -14.14
CA GLY A 640 -2.51 15.21 -15.38
C GLY A 640 -3.87 15.71 -15.88
N VAL A 641 -4.97 15.49 -15.14
CA VAL A 641 -6.32 15.92 -15.51
C VAL A 641 -6.75 17.10 -14.65
N LYS A 642 -7.09 18.20 -15.31
CA LYS A 642 -7.62 19.37 -14.61
C LYS A 642 -9.07 19.12 -14.17
N GLY A 643 -9.36 19.43 -12.92
CA GLY A 643 -10.71 19.37 -12.36
C GLY A 643 -11.72 20.33 -13.01
N PRO A 644 -12.98 20.27 -12.58
CA PRO A 644 -14.08 21.02 -13.20
C PRO A 644 -13.90 22.54 -13.18
N GLN A 645 -14.54 23.22 -14.15
CA GLN A 645 -14.56 24.67 -14.25
C GLN A 645 -15.97 25.23 -14.31
N ILE A 646 -16.22 26.36 -13.66
CA ILE A 646 -17.47 27.10 -13.82
C ILE A 646 -17.46 27.76 -15.19
N LYS A 647 -18.41 27.41 -16.06
CA LYS A 647 -18.56 27.98 -17.40
C LYS A 647 -19.49 29.19 -17.39
N GLU A 648 -20.60 29.07 -16.68
CA GLU A 648 -21.64 30.08 -16.47
C GLU A 648 -22.11 30.00 -15.01
N ASP A 649 -22.84 31.02 -14.52
CA ASP A 649 -23.22 31.16 -13.10
C ASP A 649 -23.89 29.94 -12.46
N ASN A 650 -24.53 29.06 -13.25
CA ASN A 650 -25.15 27.82 -12.75
C ASN A 650 -24.76 26.58 -13.56
N VAL A 651 -23.64 26.58 -14.28
CA VAL A 651 -23.18 25.41 -15.07
C VAL A 651 -21.71 25.14 -14.80
N VAL A 652 -21.42 23.91 -14.37
CA VAL A 652 -20.05 23.38 -14.22
C VAL A 652 -19.73 22.50 -15.42
N GLU A 653 -18.56 22.69 -15.99
CA GLU A 653 -18.02 21.91 -17.08
C GLU A 653 -16.94 20.96 -16.54
N TYR A 654 -17.19 19.66 -16.67
CA TYR A 654 -16.28 18.57 -16.29
C TYR A 654 -15.62 17.99 -17.54
N PRO A 655 -14.37 17.47 -17.44
CA PRO A 655 -13.88 16.48 -18.40
C PRO A 655 -14.84 15.28 -18.44
N ALA A 656 -15.09 14.75 -19.64
CA ALA A 656 -15.84 13.52 -19.83
C ALA A 656 -14.97 12.32 -19.47
N MET A 657 -15.40 11.49 -18.51
CA MET A 657 -14.64 10.33 -18.00
C MET A 657 -14.14 9.42 -19.13
N GLU A 658 -14.96 9.17 -20.14
CA GLU A 658 -14.62 8.26 -21.24
C GLU A 658 -13.42 8.77 -22.07
N TYR A 659 -13.19 10.08 -22.08
CA TYR A 659 -12.11 10.75 -22.82
C TYR A 659 -10.89 11.09 -21.95
N VAL A 660 -10.91 10.74 -20.65
CA VAL A 660 -9.76 10.91 -19.76
C VAL A 660 -8.75 9.78 -20.02
N ASP A 661 -7.53 10.16 -20.42
CA ASP A 661 -6.50 9.23 -20.87
C ASP A 661 -5.27 9.22 -19.95
N TYR A 662 -5.32 8.37 -18.93
CA TYR A 662 -4.20 8.17 -18.01
C TYR A 662 -3.00 7.51 -18.66
N VAL A 663 -3.17 6.69 -19.71
CA VAL A 663 -2.04 6.09 -20.42
C VAL A 663 -1.27 7.16 -21.18
N GLN A 664 -1.96 8.05 -21.89
CA GLN A 664 -1.32 9.20 -22.53
C GLN A 664 -0.70 10.16 -21.51
N ASN A 665 -1.36 10.42 -20.38
CA ASN A 665 -0.77 11.25 -19.32
C ASN A 665 0.50 10.63 -18.73
N ALA A 666 0.57 9.30 -18.58
CA ALA A 666 1.78 8.60 -18.16
C ALA A 666 2.89 8.66 -19.23
N LEU A 667 2.55 8.53 -20.52
CA LEU A 667 3.52 8.72 -21.63
C LEU A 667 4.08 10.14 -21.68
N ASP A 668 3.28 11.13 -21.30
CA ASP A 668 3.64 12.54 -21.24
C ASP A 668 4.28 12.97 -19.91
N ASN A 669 4.49 12.04 -18.95
CA ASN A 669 4.99 12.33 -17.60
C ASN A 669 4.19 13.41 -16.86
N LYS A 670 2.87 13.27 -16.82
CA LYS A 670 1.95 14.23 -16.15
C LYS A 670 1.44 13.79 -14.79
N PHE A 671 1.72 12.56 -14.35
CA PHE A 671 1.41 12.15 -12.98
C PHE A 671 2.32 12.86 -11.99
N SER A 672 1.82 13.15 -10.79
CA SER A 672 2.54 13.83 -9.73
C SER A 672 2.15 13.30 -8.35
N LEU A 673 3.16 13.20 -7.46
CA LEU A 673 2.99 12.89 -6.04
C LEU A 673 3.21 14.10 -5.13
N SER A 674 3.60 15.26 -5.68
CA SER A 674 4.09 16.39 -4.89
C SER A 674 3.12 16.89 -3.84
N LEU A 675 1.82 16.77 -4.11
CA LEU A 675 0.77 17.22 -3.21
C LEU A 675 0.14 16.05 -2.46
N THR A 676 -0.29 14.99 -3.16
CA THR A 676 -0.95 13.83 -2.53
C THR A 676 -0.02 13.08 -1.57
N GLY A 677 1.27 13.00 -1.90
CA GLY A 677 2.30 12.38 -1.04
C GLY A 677 2.55 13.12 0.28
N ARG A 678 2.03 14.35 0.45
CA ARG A 678 2.07 15.10 1.72
C ARG A 678 0.89 14.79 2.63
N THR A 679 -0.10 14.05 2.14
CA THR A 679 -1.28 13.66 2.94
C THR A 679 -0.88 12.54 3.88
N ASP A 680 -0.72 12.87 5.16
CA ASP A 680 -0.54 11.90 6.23
C ASP A 680 -1.87 11.28 6.67
N LEU A 681 -1.77 10.26 7.51
CA LEU A 681 -2.92 9.56 8.07
C LEU A 681 -3.93 10.49 8.77
N GLN A 682 -3.46 11.53 9.45
CA GLN A 682 -4.32 12.45 10.18
C GLN A 682 -5.12 13.34 9.23
N GLU A 683 -4.45 13.95 8.25
CA GLU A 683 -5.08 14.72 7.18
C GLU A 683 -6.10 13.86 6.41
N TYR A 684 -5.75 12.60 6.10
CA TYR A 684 -6.67 11.70 5.41
C TYR A 684 -7.95 11.45 6.22
N LYS A 685 -7.83 11.14 7.51
CA LYS A 685 -8.97 10.95 8.42
C LYS A 685 -9.84 12.20 8.50
N GLU A 686 -9.24 13.37 8.59
CA GLU A 686 -9.92 14.66 8.65
C GLU A 686 -10.74 14.94 7.37
N ARG A 687 -10.18 14.67 6.19
CA ARG A 687 -10.89 14.80 4.89
C ARG A 687 -12.10 13.88 4.81
N LEU A 688 -11.94 12.63 5.25
CA LEU A 688 -12.98 11.62 5.18
C LEU A 688 -14.11 11.87 6.19
N LEU A 689 -13.77 12.26 7.42
CA LEU A 689 -14.75 12.66 8.42
C LEU A 689 -15.51 13.92 7.98
N SER A 690 -14.80 14.94 7.48
CA SER A 690 -15.44 16.18 7.03
C SER A 690 -16.42 15.95 5.88
N MET A 691 -16.08 15.11 4.90
CA MET A 691 -16.99 14.75 3.81
C MET A 691 -18.21 13.95 4.29
N ALA A 692 -18.02 13.00 5.22
CA ALA A 692 -19.13 12.26 5.84
C ALA A 692 -20.11 13.21 6.55
N PHE A 693 -19.61 14.24 7.24
CA PHE A 693 -20.46 15.24 7.87
C PHE A 693 -21.17 16.15 6.87
N VAL A 694 -20.52 16.50 5.75
CA VAL A 694 -21.18 17.23 4.66
C VAL A 694 -22.42 16.47 4.17
N TYR A 695 -22.28 15.18 3.86
CA TYR A 695 -23.43 14.36 3.42
C TYR A 695 -24.51 14.21 4.49
N TYR A 696 -24.10 13.98 5.74
CA TYR A 696 -25.05 13.90 6.84
C TYR A 696 -25.90 15.18 6.95
N THR A 697 -25.25 16.33 6.77
CA THR A 697 -25.84 17.65 6.96
C THR A 697 -26.74 18.06 5.81
N LEU A 698 -26.31 17.81 4.56
CA LEU A 698 -27.10 18.09 3.37
C LEU A 698 -28.28 17.11 3.21
N GLY A 699 -28.15 15.90 3.74
CA GLY A 699 -29.16 14.85 3.63
C GLY A 699 -29.38 14.38 2.19
N GLY A 700 -30.36 13.49 2.01
CA GLY A 700 -30.66 12.89 0.71
C GLY A 700 -29.63 11.83 0.27
N ASN A 701 -29.60 11.53 -1.02
CA ASN A 701 -28.63 10.58 -1.58
C ASN A 701 -27.29 11.29 -1.82
N LYS A 702 -26.17 10.68 -1.39
CA LYS A 702 -24.82 11.23 -1.58
C LYS A 702 -24.51 11.49 -3.06
N THR A 703 -25.00 10.63 -3.95
CA THR A 703 -24.74 10.72 -5.40
C THR A 703 -25.42 11.90 -6.08
N ASP A 704 -26.39 12.55 -5.41
CA ASP A 704 -27.03 13.78 -5.88
C ASP A 704 -26.11 15.00 -5.73
N TRP A 705 -25.06 14.92 -4.89
CA TRP A 705 -24.22 16.06 -4.51
C TRP A 705 -22.83 15.98 -5.17
N SER A 706 -22.28 17.16 -5.46
CA SER A 706 -20.93 17.33 -6.01
C SER A 706 -20.10 18.33 -5.22
N VAL A 707 -18.81 18.03 -5.08
CA VAL A 707 -17.79 18.92 -4.54
C VAL A 707 -17.18 19.75 -5.67
N LEU A 708 -17.56 21.02 -5.77
CA LEU A 708 -17.00 21.97 -6.75
C LEU A 708 -15.64 22.53 -6.32
N SER A 709 -15.50 22.85 -5.03
CA SER A 709 -14.24 23.33 -4.43
C SER A 709 -14.02 22.67 -3.07
N PHE A 710 -12.77 22.29 -2.77
CA PHE A 710 -12.35 21.76 -1.47
C PHE A 710 -10.97 22.32 -1.10
N GLN A 711 -10.89 22.95 0.08
CA GLN A 711 -9.69 23.65 0.54
C GLN A 711 -9.52 23.48 2.05
N LYS A 712 -8.29 23.20 2.50
CA LYS A 712 -7.91 23.35 3.90
C LYS A 712 -7.61 24.83 4.18
N ILE A 713 -8.22 25.41 5.21
CA ILE A 713 -7.99 26.81 5.59
C ILE A 713 -6.71 26.90 6.41
N SER A 714 -5.67 27.54 5.85
CA SER A 714 -4.35 27.62 6.48
C SER A 714 -4.29 28.50 7.74
N SER A 715 -5.11 29.56 7.81
CA SER A 715 -5.29 30.37 9.03
C SER A 715 -6.77 30.62 9.24
N PRO A 716 -7.47 29.74 9.99
CA PRO A 716 -8.88 29.92 10.31
C PRO A 716 -9.15 31.26 11.01
N ILE A 717 -8.26 31.69 11.92
CA ILE A 717 -8.37 32.95 12.66
C ILE A 717 -8.33 34.18 11.75
N ASP A 718 -7.65 34.12 10.61
CA ASP A 718 -7.54 35.25 9.67
C ASP A 718 -8.49 35.15 8.48
N ASN A 719 -9.31 34.09 8.40
CA ASN A 719 -10.21 33.89 7.28
C ASN A 719 -11.51 34.70 7.45
N GLU A 720 -11.63 35.80 6.70
CA GLU A 720 -12.81 36.68 6.77
C GLU A 720 -14.11 36.02 6.31
N GLU A 721 -14.07 35.12 5.33
CA GLU A 721 -15.27 34.38 4.87
C GLU A 721 -15.81 33.47 5.98
N LEU A 722 -14.91 32.77 6.68
CA LEU A 722 -15.23 31.94 7.84
C LEU A 722 -15.79 32.78 9.01
N LYS A 723 -15.18 33.93 9.32
CA LYS A 723 -15.70 34.84 10.35
C LYS A 723 -17.10 35.33 10.03
N ILE A 724 -17.35 35.72 8.77
CA ILE A 724 -18.68 36.14 8.32
C ILE A 724 -19.67 34.98 8.48
N ALA A 725 -19.29 33.76 8.06
CA ALA A 725 -20.10 32.56 8.23
C ALA A 725 -20.51 32.33 9.69
N TYR A 726 -19.57 32.41 10.63
CA TYR A 726 -19.86 32.25 12.06
C TYR A 726 -20.77 33.35 12.60
N ARG A 727 -20.61 34.61 12.19
CA ARG A 727 -21.48 35.71 12.62
C ARG A 727 -22.90 35.56 12.06
N GLU A 728 -23.04 35.15 10.81
CA GLU A 728 -24.35 34.90 10.20
C GLU A 728 -25.06 33.71 10.87
N ALA A 729 -24.29 32.67 11.20
CA ALA A 729 -24.74 31.53 11.99
C ALA A 729 -25.22 31.95 13.40
N GLU A 730 -24.43 32.72 14.14
CA GLU A 730 -24.80 33.25 15.46
C GLU A 730 -26.10 34.07 15.40
N ASN A 731 -26.23 34.95 14.40
CA ASN A 731 -27.38 35.83 14.22
C ASN A 731 -28.67 35.08 13.85
N SER A 732 -28.56 33.89 13.28
CA SER A 732 -29.71 33.08 12.86
C SER A 732 -30.28 32.21 13.99
N LEU A 733 -29.63 32.19 15.16
CA LEU A 733 -30.10 31.43 16.32
C LEU A 733 -31.24 32.15 17.06
N PRO A 734 -32.18 31.38 17.65
CA PRO A 734 -33.22 31.94 18.53
C PRO A 734 -32.63 32.82 19.65
N VAL A 735 -33.33 33.92 19.96
CA VAL A 735 -32.87 34.95 20.91
C VAL A 735 -32.63 34.40 22.31
N ASP A 736 -33.32 33.33 22.68
CA ASP A 736 -33.30 32.66 23.98
C ASP A 736 -32.18 31.61 24.15
N ASN A 737 -31.33 31.39 23.14
CA ASN A 737 -30.26 30.39 23.20
C ASN A 737 -28.87 31.01 23.44
N GLU A 738 -28.73 31.79 24.51
CA GLU A 738 -27.48 32.48 24.87
C GLU A 738 -26.32 31.53 25.19
N GLU A 739 -26.60 30.30 25.64
CA GLU A 739 -25.57 29.27 25.83
C GLU A 739 -24.90 28.90 24.50
N LEU A 740 -25.70 28.69 23.45
CA LEU A 740 -25.20 28.39 22.12
C LEU A 740 -24.42 29.58 21.53
N LYS A 741 -24.96 30.80 21.62
CA LYS A 741 -24.25 32.03 21.20
C LYS A 741 -22.92 32.23 21.93
N THR A 742 -22.88 31.91 23.22
CA THR A 742 -21.62 31.95 24.00
C THR A 742 -20.64 30.89 23.53
N ALA A 743 -21.12 29.70 23.15
CA ALA A 743 -20.28 28.68 22.53
C ALA A 743 -19.73 29.15 21.17
N TYR A 744 -20.51 29.85 20.34
CA TYR A 744 -20.04 30.45 19.08
C TYR A 744 -18.92 31.46 19.28
N ARG A 745 -19.12 32.42 20.18
CA ARG A 745 -18.09 33.42 20.48
C ARG A 745 -16.83 32.78 21.04
N LYS A 746 -16.94 31.65 21.75
CA LYS A 746 -15.76 30.89 22.19
C LYS A 746 -15.09 30.14 21.04
N ALA A 747 -15.87 29.47 20.19
CA ALA A 747 -15.38 28.73 19.02
C ALA A 747 -14.66 29.65 18.00
N GLU A 748 -15.25 30.81 17.68
CA GLU A 748 -14.64 31.84 16.82
C GLU A 748 -13.29 32.32 17.40
N ASN A 749 -13.17 32.38 18.73
CA ASN A 749 -11.96 32.79 19.43
C ASN A 749 -10.98 31.62 19.71
N SER A 750 -11.39 30.36 19.49
CA SER A 750 -10.62 29.15 19.78
C SER A 750 -10.31 28.33 18.53
N LEU A 751 -10.32 28.96 17.35
CA LEU A 751 -10.06 28.37 16.03
C LEU A 751 -8.62 27.81 15.91
N LEU A 752 -8.35 26.72 16.63
CA LEU A 752 -7.05 26.06 16.73
C LEU A 752 -6.97 24.76 15.90
N ASP A 753 -8.11 24.24 15.45
CA ASP A 753 -8.21 22.98 14.69
C ASP A 753 -8.24 23.20 13.17
N SER A 754 -7.96 22.15 12.39
CA SER A 754 -8.13 22.15 10.93
C SER A 754 -9.57 22.47 10.54
N VAL A 755 -9.77 23.50 9.71
CA VAL A 755 -11.08 23.83 9.12
C VAL A 755 -11.01 23.65 7.61
N TYR A 756 -12.00 22.96 7.05
CA TYR A 756 -12.13 22.71 5.62
C TYR A 756 -13.28 23.51 5.02
N ARG A 757 -13.03 24.12 3.87
CA ARG A 757 -14.03 24.83 3.07
C ARG A 757 -14.48 23.96 1.90
N PHE A 758 -15.79 23.77 1.78
CA PHE A 758 -16.44 23.08 0.68
C PHE A 758 -17.33 24.05 -0.09
N GLU A 759 -17.27 23.99 -1.42
CA GLU A 759 -18.37 24.45 -2.27
C GLU A 759 -19.09 23.22 -2.82
N MET A 760 -20.32 23.01 -2.34
CA MET A 760 -21.19 21.92 -2.74
C MET A 760 -22.27 22.42 -3.69
N PHE A 761 -22.77 21.54 -4.54
CA PHE A 761 -24.02 21.77 -5.26
C PHE A 761 -24.73 20.45 -5.53
N ARG A 762 -26.05 20.50 -5.64
CA ARG A 762 -26.87 19.38 -6.06
C ARG A 762 -26.86 19.30 -7.59
N LYS A 763 -26.53 18.14 -8.15
CA LYS A 763 -26.48 17.90 -9.60
C LYS A 763 -27.87 18.09 -10.21
N GLY A 764 -27.96 19.00 -11.18
CA GLY A 764 -29.15 19.25 -11.98
C GLY A 764 -29.13 18.45 -13.29
N ASN A 765 -29.65 19.05 -14.37
CA ASN A 765 -29.59 18.42 -15.69
C ASN A 765 -28.13 18.26 -16.15
N LYS A 766 -27.82 17.06 -16.66
CA LYS A 766 -26.54 16.69 -17.26
C LYS A 766 -26.66 16.64 -18.78
N GLN A 767 -25.71 17.21 -19.50
CA GLN A 767 -25.65 17.13 -20.95
C GLN A 767 -24.20 17.13 -21.46
N THR A 768 -23.92 16.40 -22.54
CA THR A 768 -22.65 16.52 -23.26
C THR A 768 -22.52 17.93 -23.83
N SER A 769 -21.34 18.53 -23.68
CA SER A 769 -21.07 19.89 -24.17
C SER A 769 -20.84 19.91 -25.69
N GLU A 770 -20.70 21.11 -26.27
CA GLU A 770 -20.31 21.26 -27.68
C GLU A 770 -18.95 20.58 -27.95
N ASP A 771 -18.00 20.77 -27.02
CA ASP A 771 -16.83 19.90 -26.90
C ASP A 771 -17.26 18.57 -26.30
N TYR A 772 -17.28 17.52 -27.14
CA TYR A 772 -17.73 16.18 -26.75
C TYR A 772 -16.83 15.51 -25.71
N LYS A 773 -15.62 16.07 -25.47
CA LYS A 773 -14.72 15.65 -24.40
C LYS A 773 -15.11 16.22 -23.03
N LYS A 774 -16.24 16.93 -22.95
CA LYS A 774 -16.70 17.61 -21.74
C LYS A 774 -18.19 17.37 -21.46
N VAL A 775 -18.54 17.40 -20.18
CA VAL A 775 -19.90 17.27 -19.68
C VAL A 775 -20.29 18.53 -18.91
N SER A 776 -21.42 19.12 -19.28
CA SER A 776 -22.03 20.25 -18.57
C SER A 776 -23.05 19.72 -17.55
N VAL A 777 -22.91 20.16 -16.30
CA VAL A 777 -23.81 19.82 -15.20
C VAL A 777 -24.39 21.10 -14.63
N GLU A 778 -25.72 21.20 -14.59
CA GLU A 778 -26.43 22.30 -13.95
C GLU A 778 -26.22 22.27 -12.43
N MET A 779 -25.89 23.42 -11.85
CA MET A 779 -25.76 23.60 -10.41
C MET A 779 -27.11 23.96 -9.78
N LYS A 780 -27.65 23.05 -8.99
CA LYS A 780 -28.78 23.34 -8.10
C LYS A 780 -28.28 23.50 -6.67
N GLU A 781 -28.96 24.34 -5.89
CA GLU A 781 -28.68 24.51 -4.45
C GLU A 781 -27.19 24.70 -4.10
N PRO A 782 -26.47 25.63 -4.76
CA PRO A 782 -25.06 25.86 -4.44
C PRO A 782 -24.91 26.32 -2.99
N THR A 783 -24.05 25.63 -2.25
CA THR A 783 -23.92 25.72 -0.79
C THR A 783 -22.45 25.78 -0.43
N ILE A 784 -22.06 26.72 0.44
CA ILE A 784 -20.71 26.79 0.99
C ILE A 784 -20.76 26.22 2.41
N MET A 785 -19.81 25.36 2.75
CA MET A 785 -19.73 24.77 4.09
C MET A 785 -18.33 24.90 4.63
N PHE A 786 -18.24 25.20 5.92
CA PHE A 786 -17.02 25.18 6.70
C PHE A 786 -17.13 24.07 7.73
N VAL A 787 -16.17 23.15 7.74
CA VAL A 787 -16.22 21.92 8.52
C VAL A 787 -14.94 21.81 9.34
N GLY A 788 -15.08 21.92 10.66
CA GLY A 788 -14.05 21.57 11.63
C GLY A 788 -14.30 20.18 12.20
N ILE A 789 -13.31 19.64 12.95
CA ILE A 789 -13.43 18.32 13.62
C ILE A 789 -14.43 18.37 14.78
N THR A 790 -14.89 19.55 15.21
CA THR A 790 -15.85 19.68 16.32
C THR A 790 -17.17 20.34 15.94
N ASP A 791 -17.27 20.94 14.75
CA ASP A 791 -18.39 21.77 14.32
C ASP A 791 -18.52 21.87 12.79
N VAL A 792 -19.74 22.09 12.31
CA VAL A 792 -20.06 22.32 10.89
C VAL A 792 -20.89 23.58 10.75
N THR A 793 -20.44 24.53 9.94
CA THR A 793 -21.13 25.80 9.64
C THR A 793 -21.49 25.88 8.15
N ILE A 794 -22.75 26.19 7.84
CA ILE A 794 -23.26 26.28 6.46
C ILE A 794 -23.62 27.71 6.10
N VAL A 795 -23.17 28.17 4.93
CA VAL A 795 -23.57 29.44 4.33
C VAL A 795 -24.22 29.19 2.97
N PRO A 796 -25.54 29.44 2.81
CA PRO A 796 -26.19 29.30 1.52
C PRO A 796 -25.77 30.42 0.56
N LYS A 797 -25.42 30.07 -0.69
CA LYS A 797 -24.95 31.03 -1.71
C LYS A 797 -26.05 31.98 -2.23
N LYS A 798 -27.33 31.75 -1.90
CA LYS A 798 -28.47 32.59 -2.31
C LYS A 798 -29.25 33.13 -1.10
N LYS A 799 -29.37 34.47 -1.03
CA LYS A 799 -30.07 35.31 -0.04
C LYS A 799 -31.55 34.98 0.27
N ASN A 800 -32.15 33.94 -0.32
CA ASN A 800 -33.60 33.76 -0.29
C ASN A 800 -34.14 32.63 0.58
N LYS A 801 -33.30 31.90 1.33
CA LYS A 801 -33.72 31.05 2.48
C LYS A 801 -32.47 30.66 3.28
N ALA A 802 -32.24 31.37 4.38
CA ALA A 802 -31.17 31.05 5.32
C ALA A 802 -31.64 29.93 6.26
N ASN A 803 -31.44 28.68 5.85
CA ASN A 803 -31.43 27.57 6.82
C ASN A 803 -29.97 27.31 7.16
N ILE A 804 -29.53 27.78 8.32
CA ILE A 804 -28.21 27.49 8.86
C ILE A 804 -28.37 26.30 9.80
N LEU A 805 -27.71 25.18 9.48
CA LEU A 805 -27.65 23.99 10.32
C LEU A 805 -26.28 23.96 10.99
N LEU A 806 -26.27 23.82 12.32
CA LEU A 806 -25.07 23.74 13.13
C LEU A 806 -25.21 22.59 14.12
N LYS A 807 -24.20 21.71 14.18
CA LYS A 807 -24.20 20.57 15.08
C LYS A 807 -22.86 20.49 15.81
N LYS A 808 -22.92 20.36 17.13
CA LYS A 808 -21.76 20.13 18.00
C LYS A 808 -21.38 18.66 17.95
N MET A 809 -20.11 18.35 17.68
CA MET A 809 -19.60 16.99 17.76
C MET A 809 -19.23 16.69 19.21
N ASN A 810 -20.07 15.93 19.91
CA ASN A 810 -19.67 15.26 21.15
C ASN A 810 -19.38 13.80 20.80
N ASP A 811 -18.36 13.23 21.45
CA ASP A 811 -17.80 11.87 21.26
C ASP A 811 -18.74 10.69 21.55
N GLU A 812 -20.05 10.83 21.41
CA GLU A 812 -21.00 9.72 21.59
C GLU A 812 -21.82 9.47 20.31
N PRO A 813 -21.37 8.57 19.42
CA PRO A 813 -22.12 8.10 18.25
C PRO A 813 -23.50 7.49 18.59
N ASP A 814 -23.68 7.04 19.85
CA ASP A 814 -24.79 6.18 20.29
C ASP A 814 -25.84 6.90 21.15
N GLY A 815 -25.65 8.19 21.47
CA GLY A 815 -26.64 8.98 22.20
C GLY A 815 -27.84 9.31 21.31
N ASN A 816 -29.07 9.10 21.80
CA ASN A 816 -30.31 9.52 21.14
C ASN A 816 -30.18 10.95 20.58
N TRP A 817 -29.95 11.06 19.27
CA TRP A 817 -29.77 12.32 18.57
C TRP A 817 -31.13 13.02 18.47
N GLU A 818 -31.45 13.88 19.45
CA GLU A 818 -32.68 14.66 19.41
C GLU A 818 -32.68 15.60 18.20
N TYR A 819 -33.50 15.26 17.21
CA TYR A 819 -34.09 16.23 16.28
C TYR A 819 -34.79 17.30 17.13
N ARG A 820 -34.21 18.49 17.24
CA ARG A 820 -35.05 19.67 17.43
C ARG A 820 -35.52 20.10 16.05
N ASN A 821 -36.66 19.53 15.67
CA ASN A 821 -37.51 20.05 14.61
C ASN A 821 -37.48 21.58 14.65
N VAL A 822 -36.98 22.20 13.59
CA VAL A 822 -37.37 23.56 13.25
C VAL A 822 -38.28 23.41 12.05
N GLU A 823 -39.57 23.20 12.32
CA GLU A 823 -40.59 23.73 11.42
C GLU A 823 -40.42 25.25 11.42
N LEU A 824 -40.11 25.81 10.25
CA LEU A 824 -40.51 27.15 9.82
C LEU A 824 -40.85 27.14 8.32
#